data_AF-A0A4D6M0D5-F1
#
_entry.id   AF-A0A4D6M0D5-F1
#
_cell.length_a   1.000
_cell.length_b   1.000
_cell.length_c   1.000
_cell.angle_alpha   90.00
_cell.angle_beta   90.00
_cell.angle_gamma   90.00
#
_symmetry.space_group_name_H-M   'P 1'
#
loop_
_entity.id
_entity.type
_entity.pdbx_description
1 polymer ?
#
loop_
_entity_poly.entity_id
_entity_poly.type
_entity_poly.pdbx_seq_one_letter_code
_entity_poly.pdbx_strand_id
1 'polypeptide(L)'
;MVTNEIEKFRKQRRNKWDRRLQYLPGAIVAMVLGVIVDTPIISTIATCKAPYMLFKGWNRLLHDLIGREGPFLETICVPFAGLAIILWPLAVAGAVLASVLASFFLGAYAGLITYQESSFWFGLRYIVAAVSLYDEYSNDILDMKDGSFFPRPQYRKKAELKPSPRTLPHSNSLTKTNSLTKTLSRAISLKNIPEFKPFELLDGLFKECHQLGESLISEGLITHEDIQEAKFGKRGRVIRIGLPAYCLLQALFRSVKHNSSGILISEDTELTTSNKPKEQFFEWFLNPLLVIKEQIKAENLNVSEEDYFGKLVLFNGDPTRVEKSFIRQEGTEFAERKRAELHALARRLQGITKFITRFPTYKRRFDVILNTLSDELAEKHGASKIIRSKSAFPRILSLRSFNCQTSKSNDSGRGHLVSMVELGKLILSHNPSFSITILILTPSSNATFTQACNSNARYIAAVSATIPAITFHSVPMAQLPLDTPSIPPHLISLELSRHSTQNVALALQSLAKASNIKALVMDFLNFSNPKTLTQNLTTNFPTFFSYTSAASSLIVLYYFSSVFPKQVQDQRFLLRFPGLPAMSMDDFPNESSDPLSHTNQLFDQVGEAMKASSGIIINTCEAIEEKAIAVLNEDATVPPLFCVGPLISAPYGEEDKGCLSWLESQPSQSVVLLCFGSMGWFSRGQLKEIAIGLEKSEQRFLWVVRTELEGGDSEEEKPSLDELLPEGFLDRTKEKGLVVRDWAPQREILSHDSVGGFVTHCGWNSVLEAVCEGVPMVAWPLYAEQKMNRVFMVEEMKVALALKEGKDGLVSESELGERVRELMESDTGKEIRQSVFKMKLSAAEALVEGGTSRVALDKLAMLCKTSSFTI
;
A
#
# COMPACT_ATOMS: atom_id res chain seq x y z
N MET A 1 16.56 -47.95 -13.21
CA MET A 1 16.20 -46.52 -13.27
C MET A 1 15.76 -45.98 -11.91
N VAL A 2 14.86 -46.66 -11.20
CA VAL A 2 14.40 -46.30 -9.82
C VAL A 2 15.53 -46.30 -8.77
N THR A 3 16.53 -47.17 -8.92
CA THR A 3 17.71 -47.24 -8.02
C THR A 3 18.61 -46.00 -8.11
N ASN A 4 18.79 -45.44 -9.31
CA ASN A 4 19.59 -44.24 -9.53
C ASN A 4 18.90 -42.97 -8.97
N GLU A 5 17.56 -42.90 -9.01
CA GLU A 5 16.83 -41.78 -8.42
C GLU A 5 16.84 -41.81 -6.89
N ILE A 6 16.73 -42.99 -6.27
CA ILE A 6 16.84 -43.14 -4.81
C ILE A 6 18.26 -42.78 -4.34
N GLU A 7 19.29 -43.13 -5.11
CA GLU A 7 20.67 -42.74 -4.83
C GLU A 7 20.88 -41.23 -5.00
N LYS A 8 20.27 -40.61 -6.01
CA LYS A 8 20.29 -39.15 -6.23
C LYS A 8 19.57 -38.41 -5.11
N PHE A 9 18.42 -38.90 -4.65
CA PHE A 9 17.68 -38.35 -3.50
C PHE A 9 18.44 -38.48 -2.18
N ARG A 10 19.11 -39.63 -1.95
CA ARG A 10 19.97 -39.83 -0.78
C ARG A 10 21.19 -38.92 -0.82
N LYS A 11 21.81 -38.72 -1.99
CA LYS A 11 22.94 -37.80 -2.20
C LYS A 11 22.52 -36.33 -1.99
N GLN A 12 21.32 -35.94 -2.45
CA GLN A 12 20.77 -34.60 -2.30
C GLN A 12 20.32 -34.28 -0.86
N ARG A 13 19.75 -35.26 -0.13
CA ARG A 13 19.50 -35.12 1.33
C ARG A 13 20.81 -35.02 2.09
N ARG A 14 21.81 -35.89 1.81
CA ARG A 14 23.13 -35.85 2.47
C ARG A 14 23.80 -34.48 2.28
N ASN A 15 23.76 -33.93 1.06
CA ASN A 15 24.25 -32.59 0.73
C ASN A 15 23.48 -31.42 1.41
N LYS A 16 22.23 -31.62 1.87
CA LYS A 16 21.45 -30.62 2.62
C LYS A 16 21.81 -30.62 4.10
N TRP A 17 22.03 -31.79 4.68
CA TRP A 17 22.49 -31.94 6.06
C TRP A 17 23.96 -31.53 6.22
N ASP A 18 24.82 -31.89 5.26
CA ASP A 18 26.22 -31.44 5.23
C ASP A 18 26.32 -29.91 5.16
N ARG A 19 25.44 -29.25 4.40
CA ARG A 19 25.37 -27.77 4.34
C ARG A 19 24.90 -27.13 5.65
N ARG A 20 24.01 -27.76 6.42
CA ARG A 20 23.62 -27.24 7.75
C ARG A 20 24.67 -27.49 8.82
N LEU A 21 25.47 -28.55 8.69
CA LEU A 21 26.59 -28.85 9.58
C LEU A 21 27.69 -27.77 9.51
N GLN A 22 27.87 -27.15 8.34
CA GLN A 22 28.81 -26.04 8.14
C GLN A 22 28.55 -24.81 9.03
N TYR A 23 27.32 -24.62 9.51
CA TYR A 23 26.96 -23.49 10.38
C TYR A 23 27.07 -23.80 11.88
N LEU A 24 27.33 -25.06 12.25
CA LEU A 24 27.46 -25.46 13.65
C LEU A 24 28.64 -24.80 14.36
N PRO A 25 29.85 -24.68 13.75
CA PRO A 25 30.94 -23.90 14.35
C PRO A 25 30.56 -22.43 14.54
N GLY A 26 29.89 -21.83 13.55
CA GLY A 26 29.41 -20.45 13.64
C GLY A 26 28.36 -20.24 14.74
N ALA A 27 27.46 -21.20 14.94
CA ALA A 27 26.46 -21.16 16.02
C ALA A 27 27.11 -21.24 17.41
N ILE A 28 28.15 -22.06 17.59
CA ILE A 28 28.90 -22.15 18.84
C ILE A 28 29.63 -20.83 19.12
N VAL A 29 30.27 -20.24 18.11
CA VAL A 29 30.95 -18.94 18.24
C VAL A 29 29.95 -17.83 18.59
N ALA A 30 28.79 -17.78 17.93
CA ALA A 30 27.75 -16.79 18.22
C ALA A 30 27.16 -16.95 19.63
N MET A 31 26.97 -18.20 20.11
CA MET A 31 26.52 -18.48 21.47
C MET A 31 27.52 -17.94 22.51
N VAL A 32 28.81 -18.22 22.33
CA VAL A 32 29.86 -17.75 23.25
C VAL A 32 29.96 -16.23 23.22
N LEU A 33 29.96 -15.62 22.03
CA LEU A 33 29.97 -14.16 21.88
C LEU A 33 28.74 -13.50 22.51
N GLY A 34 27.54 -14.08 22.35
CA GLY A 34 26.32 -13.55 22.95
C GLY A 34 26.36 -13.56 24.46
N VAL A 35 26.84 -14.64 25.08
CA VAL A 35 27.03 -14.69 26.54
C VAL A 35 28.06 -13.66 27.01
N ILE A 36 29.19 -13.51 26.29
CA ILE A 36 30.26 -12.55 26.63
C ILE A 36 29.77 -11.10 26.54
N VAL A 37 28.83 -10.79 25.67
CA VAL A 37 28.33 -9.42 25.45
C VAL A 37 27.10 -9.12 26.30
N ASP A 38 26.05 -9.95 26.23
CA ASP A 38 24.77 -9.67 26.88
C ASP A 38 24.89 -9.71 28.40
N THR A 39 25.65 -10.67 28.94
CA THR A 39 25.79 -10.85 30.39
C THR A 39 26.36 -9.60 31.08
N PRO A 40 27.54 -9.07 30.71
CA PRO A 40 28.07 -7.88 31.36
C PRO A 40 27.26 -6.62 31.07
N ILE A 41 26.73 -6.45 29.85
CA ILE A 41 25.99 -5.23 29.48
C ILE A 41 24.64 -5.16 30.20
N ILE A 42 23.84 -6.23 30.15
CA ILE A 42 22.53 -6.27 30.83
C ILE A 42 22.70 -6.15 32.34
N SER A 43 23.72 -6.81 32.92
CA SER A 43 24.05 -6.69 34.34
C SER A 43 24.41 -5.24 34.72
N THR A 44 25.17 -4.55 33.87
CA THR A 44 25.52 -3.14 34.08
C THR A 44 24.28 -2.25 34.02
N ILE A 45 23.42 -2.42 33.01
CA ILE A 45 22.16 -1.66 32.86
C ILE A 45 21.25 -1.90 34.07
N ALA A 46 21.07 -3.15 34.49
CA ALA A 46 20.26 -3.52 35.64
C ALA A 46 20.77 -2.86 36.93
N THR A 47 22.09 -2.87 37.14
CA THR A 47 22.74 -2.27 38.31
C THR A 47 22.62 -0.74 38.29
N CYS A 48 22.83 -0.10 37.13
CA CYS A 48 22.67 1.35 36.98
C CYS A 48 21.23 1.82 37.20
N LYS A 49 20.23 1.00 36.84
CA LYS A 49 18.80 1.33 36.99
C LYS A 49 18.21 0.91 38.34
N ALA A 50 18.89 0.06 39.10
CA ALA A 50 18.43 -0.41 40.41
C ALA A 50 18.12 0.73 41.41
N PRO A 51 18.95 1.79 41.54
CA PRO A 51 18.63 2.91 42.42
C PRO A 51 17.34 3.61 42.00
N TYR A 52 17.11 3.80 40.69
CA TYR A 52 15.90 4.44 40.19
C TYR A 52 14.66 3.59 40.50
N MET A 53 14.74 2.26 40.28
CA MET A 53 13.66 1.33 40.59
C MET A 53 13.33 1.30 42.10
N LEU A 54 14.36 1.40 42.95
CA LEU A 54 14.21 1.48 44.39
C LEU A 54 13.42 2.73 44.81
N PHE A 55 13.91 3.92 44.43
CA PHE A 55 13.27 5.18 44.83
C PHE A 55 11.87 5.35 44.25
N LYS A 56 11.66 4.96 42.99
CA LYS A 56 10.34 5.05 42.35
C LYS A 56 9.33 4.10 43.00
N GLY A 57 9.73 2.84 43.23
CA GLY A 57 8.85 1.86 43.86
C GLY A 57 8.47 2.25 45.29
N TRP A 58 9.42 2.78 46.07
CA TRP A 58 9.11 3.36 47.37
C TRP A 58 8.16 4.55 47.29
N ASN A 59 8.42 5.52 46.42
CA ASN A 59 7.54 6.68 46.27
C ASN A 59 6.11 6.26 45.92
N ARG A 60 5.96 5.25 45.06
CA ARG A 60 4.66 4.69 44.69
C ARG A 60 3.99 3.97 45.86
N LEU A 61 4.69 3.06 46.54
CA LEU A 61 4.12 2.32 47.67
C LEU A 61 3.71 3.25 48.81
N LEU A 62 4.47 4.33 49.05
CA LEU A 62 4.12 5.38 50.01
C LEU A 62 2.89 6.18 49.56
N HIS A 63 2.80 6.56 48.29
CA HIS A 63 1.62 7.24 47.74
C HIS A 63 0.36 6.36 47.80
N ASP A 64 0.47 5.08 47.46
CA ASP A 64 -0.65 4.14 47.49
C ASP A 64 -1.11 3.89 48.94
N LEU A 65 -0.18 3.86 49.91
CA LEU A 65 -0.47 3.77 51.34
C LEU A 65 -1.19 5.01 51.88
N ILE A 66 -0.73 6.21 51.51
CA ILE A 66 -1.32 7.48 51.95
C ILE A 66 -2.68 7.74 51.27
N GLY A 67 -2.79 7.40 49.99
CA GLY A 67 -3.98 7.64 49.18
C GLY A 67 -5.10 6.60 49.35
N ARG A 68 -4.84 5.50 50.08
CA ARG A 68 -5.73 4.32 50.15
C ARG A 68 -6.20 3.85 48.77
N GLU A 69 -5.28 3.82 47.82
CA GLU A 69 -5.55 3.37 46.45
C GLU A 69 -4.98 1.96 46.20
N GLY A 70 -5.62 1.20 45.30
CA GLY A 70 -5.14 -0.13 44.89
C GLY A 70 -5.40 -1.23 45.93
N PRO A 71 -4.48 -2.20 46.15
CA PRO A 71 -4.68 -3.31 47.08
C PRO A 71 -4.77 -2.88 48.56
N PHE A 72 -4.61 -1.59 48.84
CA PHE A 72 -4.58 -0.98 50.17
C PHE A 72 -5.87 -0.22 50.50
N LEU A 73 -6.96 -0.52 49.79
CA LEU A 73 -8.28 0.07 50.02
C LEU A 73 -8.84 -0.28 51.41
N GLU A 74 -8.56 -1.49 51.90
CA GLU A 74 -9.05 -1.99 53.18
C GLU A 74 -8.03 -1.79 54.32
N THR A 75 -8.51 -1.41 55.50
CA THR A 75 -7.65 -1.09 56.66
C THR A 75 -6.86 -2.29 57.15
N ILE A 76 -7.31 -3.50 56.84
CA ILE A 76 -6.69 -4.79 57.16
C ILE A 76 -5.39 -5.00 56.36
N CYS A 77 -5.25 -4.36 55.19
CA CYS A 77 -4.10 -4.50 54.30
C CYS A 77 -2.89 -3.61 54.67
N VAL A 78 -3.04 -2.69 55.63
CA VAL A 78 -2.00 -1.71 56.01
C VAL A 78 -0.70 -2.35 56.55
N PRO A 79 -0.73 -3.38 57.42
CA PRO A 79 0.50 -4.07 57.87
C PRO A 79 1.24 -4.76 56.72
N PHE A 80 0.51 -5.34 55.77
CA PHE A 80 1.08 -5.95 54.56
C PHE A 80 1.70 -4.90 53.64
N ALA A 81 1.14 -3.68 53.59
CA ALA A 81 1.72 -2.56 52.86
C ALA A 81 3.05 -2.09 53.50
N GLY A 82 3.09 -1.98 54.83
CA GLY A 82 4.33 -1.68 55.56
C GLY A 82 5.42 -2.73 55.30
N LEU A 83 5.04 -4.01 55.30
CA LEU A 83 5.94 -5.11 54.95
C LEU A 83 6.43 -5.01 53.49
N ALA A 84 5.55 -4.68 52.53
CA ALA A 84 5.93 -4.50 51.13
C ALA A 84 6.94 -3.35 50.92
N ILE A 85 6.80 -2.25 51.67
CA ILE A 85 7.75 -1.13 51.64
C ILE A 85 9.13 -1.55 52.18
N ILE A 86 9.15 -2.32 53.28
CA ILE A 86 10.38 -2.81 53.91
C ILE A 86 11.07 -3.87 53.03
N LEU A 87 10.31 -4.75 52.37
CA LEU A 87 10.84 -5.80 51.51
C LEU A 87 11.15 -5.34 50.09
N TRP A 88 10.77 -4.12 49.70
CA TRP A 88 11.02 -3.60 48.36
C TRP A 88 12.51 -3.63 47.93
N PRO A 89 13.49 -3.27 48.77
CA PRO A 89 14.92 -3.40 48.43
C PRO A 89 15.33 -4.84 48.10
N LEU A 90 14.77 -5.83 48.80
CA LEU A 90 15.00 -7.25 48.50
C LEU A 90 14.40 -7.64 47.16
N ALA A 91 13.23 -7.10 46.82
CA ALA A 91 12.62 -7.29 45.49
C ALA A 91 13.48 -6.65 44.39
N VAL A 92 14.05 -5.47 44.61
CA VAL A 92 14.99 -4.81 43.69
C VAL A 92 16.26 -5.63 43.50
N ALA A 93 16.87 -6.12 44.59
CA ALA A 93 18.05 -6.98 44.54
C ALA A 93 17.75 -8.30 43.81
N GLY A 94 16.60 -8.92 44.09
CA GLY A 94 16.11 -10.11 43.40
C GLY A 94 15.91 -9.87 41.91
N ALA A 95 15.38 -8.71 41.51
CA ALA A 95 15.22 -8.34 40.11
C ALA A 95 16.57 -8.16 39.40
N VAL A 96 17.57 -7.52 40.03
CA VAL A 96 18.92 -7.42 39.46
C VAL A 96 19.55 -8.81 39.28
N LEU A 97 19.47 -9.67 40.30
CA LEU A 97 19.96 -11.05 40.23
C LEU A 97 19.26 -11.85 39.13
N ALA A 98 17.94 -11.72 39.02
CA ALA A 98 17.16 -12.37 37.97
C ALA A 98 17.57 -11.88 36.57
N SER A 99 17.81 -10.58 36.39
CA SER A 99 18.30 -10.02 35.13
C SER A 99 19.70 -10.53 34.76
N VAL A 100 20.60 -10.65 35.73
CA VAL A 100 21.94 -11.23 35.54
C VAL A 100 21.82 -12.69 35.10
N LEU A 101 21.01 -13.50 35.79
CA LEU A 101 20.82 -14.90 35.45
C LEU A 101 20.14 -15.08 34.08
N ALA A 102 19.13 -14.26 33.76
CA ALA A 102 18.42 -14.32 32.49
C ALA A 102 19.32 -13.89 31.30
N SER A 103 20.23 -12.94 31.52
CA SER A 103 21.13 -12.43 30.47
C SER A 103 22.04 -13.51 29.88
N PHE A 104 22.43 -14.51 30.68
CA PHE A 104 23.19 -15.66 30.19
C PHE A 104 22.41 -16.46 29.15
N PHE A 105 21.16 -16.82 29.47
CA PHE A 105 20.31 -17.58 28.56
C PHE A 105 19.91 -16.77 27.34
N LEU A 106 19.69 -15.46 27.51
CA LEU A 106 19.40 -14.55 26.42
C LEU A 106 20.58 -14.48 25.43
N GLY A 107 21.81 -14.25 25.91
CA GLY A 107 23.00 -14.23 25.07
C GLY A 107 23.29 -15.58 24.38
N ALA A 108 23.11 -16.69 25.09
CA ALA A 108 23.32 -18.04 24.52
C ALA A 108 22.34 -18.34 23.35
N TYR A 109 21.15 -17.73 23.35
CA TYR A 109 20.14 -17.91 22.31
C TYR A 109 20.60 -17.39 20.93
N ALA A 110 21.64 -16.56 20.87
CA ALA A 110 22.28 -16.14 19.61
C ALA A 110 22.80 -17.32 18.78
N GLY A 111 23.26 -18.39 19.42
CA GLY A 111 23.67 -19.62 18.75
C GLY A 111 22.50 -20.34 18.08
N LEU A 112 21.34 -20.37 18.75
CA LEU A 112 20.13 -20.96 18.18
C LEU A 112 19.63 -20.16 16.98
N ILE A 113 19.65 -18.83 17.06
CA ILE A 113 19.28 -17.95 15.92
C ILE A 113 20.24 -18.16 14.75
N THR A 114 21.55 -18.24 14.99
CA THR A 114 22.55 -18.51 13.95
C THR A 114 22.29 -19.82 13.22
N TYR A 115 21.92 -20.86 13.97
CA TYR A 115 21.59 -22.17 13.44
C TYR A 115 20.24 -22.18 12.69
N GLN A 116 19.19 -21.58 13.26
CA GLN A 116 17.86 -21.50 12.65
C GLN A 116 17.86 -20.70 11.35
N GLU A 117 18.52 -19.54 11.35
CA GLU A 117 18.56 -18.61 10.21
C GLU A 117 19.67 -18.94 9.20
N SER A 118 20.49 -19.97 9.49
CA SER A 118 21.66 -20.38 8.69
C SER A 118 22.59 -19.21 8.35
N SER A 119 22.84 -18.34 9.34
CA SER A 119 23.61 -17.10 9.15
C SER A 119 24.18 -16.60 10.48
N PHE A 120 25.51 -16.49 10.51
CA PHE A 120 26.26 -15.93 11.65
C PHE A 120 25.92 -14.46 11.89
N TRP A 121 25.68 -13.69 10.83
CA TRP A 121 25.32 -12.27 10.92
C TRP A 121 23.99 -12.04 11.64
N PHE A 122 23.00 -12.93 11.47
CA PHE A 122 21.73 -12.83 12.19
C PHE A 122 21.90 -13.12 13.69
N GLY A 123 22.79 -14.05 14.05
CA GLY A 123 23.22 -14.25 15.44
C GLY A 123 23.84 -12.99 16.05
N LEU A 124 24.76 -12.34 15.34
CA LEU A 124 25.40 -11.11 15.84
C LEU A 124 24.40 -9.95 15.99
N ARG A 125 23.46 -9.81 15.05
CA ARG A 125 22.38 -8.82 15.16
C ARG A 125 21.46 -9.11 16.36
N TYR A 126 21.23 -10.38 16.70
CA TYR A 126 20.39 -10.74 17.83
C TYR A 126 20.98 -10.26 19.15
N ILE A 127 22.29 -10.45 19.35
CA ILE A 127 23.03 -9.99 20.53
C ILE A 127 22.78 -8.48 20.76
N VAL A 128 22.99 -7.67 19.73
CA VAL A 128 22.79 -6.22 19.80
C VAL A 128 21.31 -5.85 20.05
N ALA A 129 20.38 -6.55 19.40
CA ALA A 129 18.95 -6.30 19.56
C ALA A 129 18.42 -6.70 20.94
N ALA A 130 18.95 -7.76 21.55
CA ALA A 130 18.58 -8.25 22.88
C ALA A 130 18.91 -7.22 23.96
N VAL A 131 20.11 -6.65 23.91
CA VAL A 131 20.53 -5.55 24.79
C VAL A 131 19.64 -4.32 24.61
N SER A 132 19.39 -3.92 23.35
CA SER A 132 18.54 -2.76 23.04
C SER A 132 17.13 -2.92 23.59
N LEU A 133 16.54 -4.11 23.42
CA LEU A 133 15.20 -4.46 23.92
C LEU A 133 15.12 -4.44 25.44
N TYR A 134 16.13 -4.98 26.13
CA TYR A 134 16.18 -4.96 27.59
C TYR A 134 16.27 -3.53 28.14
N ASP A 135 17.12 -2.69 27.53
CA ASP A 135 17.28 -1.28 27.91
C ASP A 135 15.97 -0.50 27.72
N GLU A 136 15.32 -0.67 26.56
CA GLU A 136 14.06 -0.02 26.21
C GLU A 136 12.92 -0.45 27.15
N TYR A 137 12.80 -1.75 27.43
CA TYR A 137 11.77 -2.30 28.33
C TYR A 137 11.94 -1.82 29.77
N SER A 138 13.18 -1.77 30.25
CA SER A 138 13.47 -1.25 31.59
C SER A 138 13.25 0.27 31.67
N ASN A 139 13.44 1.03 30.57
CA ASN A 139 13.04 2.44 30.51
C ASN A 139 11.53 2.63 30.65
N ASP A 140 10.72 1.78 30.01
CA ASP A 140 9.25 1.83 30.08
C ASP A 140 8.71 1.60 31.48
N ILE A 141 9.16 0.52 32.15
CA ILE A 141 8.73 0.22 33.53
C ILE A 141 9.10 1.37 34.47
N LEU A 142 10.24 2.00 34.21
CA LEU A 142 10.77 3.07 35.02
C LEU A 142 10.27 4.46 34.60
N ASP A 143 9.45 4.63 33.55
CA ASP A 143 9.02 5.96 33.05
C ASP A 143 10.23 6.90 32.79
N MET A 144 11.34 6.35 32.28
CA MET A 144 12.52 7.13 31.90
C MET A 144 12.41 7.65 30.45
N LYS A 145 13.24 8.64 30.09
CA LYS A 145 13.22 9.30 28.77
C LYS A 145 13.35 8.28 27.63
N ASP A 146 12.66 8.56 26.52
CA ASP A 146 12.63 7.69 25.35
C ASP A 146 13.98 7.59 24.63
N GLY A 147 14.30 6.37 24.19
CA GLY A 147 15.52 6.00 23.47
C GLY A 147 16.26 4.85 24.14
N SER A 148 16.54 3.78 23.38
CA SER A 148 17.55 2.80 23.79
C SER A 148 18.93 3.41 23.52
N PHE A 149 19.87 3.27 24.46
CA PHE A 149 21.27 3.64 24.19
C PHE A 149 21.89 2.76 23.10
N PHE A 150 21.26 1.63 22.79
CA PHE A 150 21.77 0.63 21.86
C PHE A 150 20.90 0.55 20.59
N PRO A 151 21.53 0.42 19.40
CA PRO A 151 20.79 0.28 18.15
C PRO A 151 19.95 -1.00 18.16
N ARG A 152 18.80 -1.00 17.45
CA ARG A 152 17.87 -2.13 17.41
C ARG A 152 17.86 -2.83 16.04
N PRO A 153 18.89 -3.63 15.70
CA PRO A 153 18.97 -4.29 14.41
C PRO A 153 17.96 -5.44 14.28
N GLN A 154 17.51 -5.71 13.06
CA GLN A 154 16.65 -6.85 12.76
C GLN A 154 17.47 -8.14 12.68
N TYR A 155 17.19 -9.10 13.56
CA TYR A 155 18.01 -10.31 13.73
C TYR A 155 17.36 -11.61 13.27
N ARG A 156 16.10 -11.56 12.85
CA ARG A 156 15.37 -12.71 12.32
C ARG A 156 14.88 -12.38 10.93
N LYS A 157 15.00 -13.31 9.97
CA LYS A 157 14.22 -13.18 8.74
C LYS A 157 12.76 -13.25 9.16
N LYS A 158 11.97 -12.21 8.84
CA LYS A 158 10.54 -12.26 9.11
C LYS A 158 9.98 -13.46 8.33
N ALA A 159 9.60 -14.53 9.02
CA ALA A 159 8.57 -15.41 8.50
C ALA A 159 7.35 -14.51 8.30
N GLU A 160 6.80 -14.49 7.09
CA GLU A 160 5.64 -13.66 6.75
C GLU A 160 4.46 -13.95 7.70
N LEU A 161 4.42 -13.16 8.77
CA LEU A 161 3.22 -12.86 9.52
C LEU A 161 2.97 -11.40 9.21
N LYS A 162 2.05 -11.21 8.25
CA LYS A 162 1.41 -9.94 7.91
C LYS A 162 1.22 -9.09 9.19
N PRO A 163 1.76 -7.86 9.26
CA PRO A 163 1.19 -6.83 10.11
C PRO A 163 0.02 -6.23 9.34
N SER A 164 -1.18 -6.44 9.86
CA SER A 164 -2.38 -5.74 9.42
C SER A 164 -2.22 -4.22 9.67
N PRO A 165 -2.40 -3.36 8.66
CA PRO A 165 -2.48 -1.92 8.85
C PRO A 165 -3.84 -1.55 9.44
N ARG A 166 -3.81 -0.62 10.38
CA ARG A 166 -4.98 -0.03 11.00
C ARG A 166 -5.08 1.44 10.61
N THR A 167 -5.90 1.72 9.60
CA THR A 167 -6.62 3.00 9.44
C THR A 167 -8.12 2.74 9.33
N LEU A 168 -8.90 3.54 10.05
CA LEU A 168 -10.32 3.35 10.35
C LEU A 168 -11.02 4.57 9.71
N PRO A 169 -12.14 4.40 9.00
CA PRO A 169 -12.85 5.47 8.31
C PRO A 169 -13.91 6.15 9.20
N HIS A 170 -13.96 7.48 9.19
CA HIS A 170 -15.06 8.24 9.79
C HIS A 170 -16.24 8.33 8.82
N SER A 171 -17.41 8.16 9.41
CA SER A 171 -18.74 8.03 8.81
C SER A 171 -19.34 9.36 8.35
N ASN A 172 -20.23 9.28 7.35
CA ASN A 172 -21.51 9.99 7.40
C ASN A 172 -22.62 9.14 6.78
N SER A 173 -23.67 8.93 7.57
CA SER A 173 -24.87 8.18 7.23
C SER A 173 -25.89 9.05 6.50
N LEU A 174 -26.75 8.45 5.66
CA LEU A 174 -28.22 8.55 5.83
C LEU A 174 -29.00 7.54 4.95
N THR A 175 -29.71 6.66 5.65
CA THR A 175 -30.95 5.88 5.39
C THR A 175 -31.84 6.10 4.15
N LYS A 176 -32.28 4.98 3.53
CA LYS A 176 -33.71 4.54 3.29
C LYS A 176 -33.74 3.20 2.48
N THR A 177 -33.97 2.03 3.10
CA THR A 177 -35.23 1.26 3.25
C THR A 177 -35.91 0.72 1.97
N ASN A 178 -35.84 -0.62 1.78
CA ASN A 178 -36.92 -1.60 1.54
C ASN A 178 -36.28 -2.88 0.93
N SER A 179 -36.13 -4.02 1.63
CA SER A 179 -37.08 -4.99 2.21
C SER A 179 -37.07 -6.33 1.43
N LEU A 180 -36.38 -7.30 2.03
CA LEU A 180 -36.82 -8.68 2.34
C LEU A 180 -37.01 -9.77 1.26
N THR A 181 -36.63 -10.97 1.73
CA THR A 181 -36.79 -12.36 1.25
C THR A 181 -35.65 -12.87 0.34
N LYS A 182 -34.94 -13.97 0.62
CA LYS A 182 -35.27 -15.19 1.39
C LYS A 182 -34.01 -16.01 1.75
N THR A 183 -34.04 -16.58 2.96
CA THR A 183 -33.47 -17.87 3.38
C THR A 183 -31.95 -18.07 3.55
N LEU A 184 -31.50 -17.93 4.81
CA LEU A 184 -30.39 -18.70 5.37
C LEU A 184 -30.75 -20.20 5.39
N SER A 185 -29.92 -21.05 4.79
CA SER A 185 -29.79 -22.45 5.18
C SER A 185 -28.39 -22.72 5.73
N ARG A 186 -28.40 -22.98 7.04
CA ARG A 186 -27.37 -23.53 7.91
C ARG A 186 -26.56 -24.69 7.31
N ALA A 187 -25.24 -24.56 7.26
CA ALA A 187 -24.29 -25.66 7.43
C ALA A 187 -22.93 -25.12 7.91
N ILE A 188 -22.66 -25.31 9.21
CA ILE A 188 -21.34 -25.08 9.82
C ILE A 188 -20.43 -26.21 9.33
N SER A 189 -19.37 -25.86 8.59
CA SER A 189 -18.23 -26.74 8.37
C SER A 189 -17.10 -26.28 9.28
N LEU A 190 -16.74 -27.13 10.25
CA LEU A 190 -15.59 -26.98 11.12
C LEU A 190 -14.30 -26.90 10.29
N LYS A 191 -13.82 -25.69 10.00
CA LYS A 191 -12.45 -25.42 9.54
C LYS A 191 -11.85 -24.30 10.38
N ASN A 192 -10.72 -24.63 11.02
CA ASN A 192 -9.73 -23.77 11.69
C ASN A 192 -10.11 -22.30 11.87
N ILE A 193 -10.66 -21.96 13.04
CA ILE A 193 -10.85 -20.58 13.45
C ILE A 193 -9.46 -20.00 13.78
N PRO A 194 -8.99 -18.94 13.11
CA PRO A 194 -7.67 -18.36 13.37
C PRO A 194 -7.62 -17.75 14.79
N GLU A 195 -6.58 -18.09 15.54
CA GLU A 195 -6.31 -17.56 16.89
C GLU A 195 -5.74 -16.14 16.78
N PHE A 196 -6.32 -15.17 17.49
CA PHE A 196 -5.83 -13.78 17.49
C PHE A 196 -4.44 -13.68 18.12
N LYS A 197 -3.58 -12.79 17.61
CA LYS A 197 -2.33 -12.46 18.32
C LYS A 197 -2.61 -11.46 19.45
N PRO A 198 -1.92 -11.59 20.60
CA PRO A 198 -2.10 -10.71 21.76
C PRO A 198 -2.14 -9.21 21.49
N PHE A 199 -1.27 -8.73 20.60
CA PHE A 199 -1.12 -7.29 20.33
C PHE A 199 -2.11 -6.75 19.28
N GLU A 200 -2.71 -7.61 18.45
CA GLU A 200 -3.67 -7.21 17.41
C GLU A 200 -4.97 -6.65 18.01
N LEU A 201 -5.36 -7.11 19.21
CA LEU A 201 -6.51 -6.61 19.98
C LEU A 201 -6.26 -5.24 20.61
N LEU A 202 -5.02 -4.95 21.01
CA LEU A 202 -4.69 -3.66 21.61
C LEU A 202 -4.53 -2.58 20.53
N ASP A 203 -3.92 -2.95 19.40
CA ASP A 203 -3.95 -2.13 18.20
C ASP A 203 -5.42 -1.89 17.77
N GLY A 204 -6.30 -2.87 18.05
CA GLY A 204 -7.78 -2.79 18.19
C GLY A 204 -8.29 -1.45 18.61
N LEU A 205 -8.15 -1.33 19.91
CA LEU A 205 -8.67 -0.28 20.72
C LEU A 205 -8.03 1.06 20.34
N PHE A 206 -6.73 1.08 20.05
CA PHE A 206 -6.01 2.31 19.71
C PHE A 206 -6.54 2.99 18.44
N LYS A 207 -6.80 2.19 17.42
CA LYS A 207 -7.37 2.65 16.17
C LYS A 207 -8.76 3.28 16.38
N GLU A 208 -9.60 2.64 17.21
CA GLU A 208 -10.94 3.18 17.55
C GLU A 208 -10.86 4.44 18.42
N CYS A 209 -9.91 4.50 19.35
CA CYS A 209 -9.67 5.69 20.17
C CYS A 209 -9.34 6.92 19.32
N HIS A 210 -8.57 6.75 18.25
CA HIS A 210 -8.25 7.84 17.32
C HIS A 210 -9.52 8.41 16.69
N GLN A 211 -10.31 7.56 16.04
CA GLN A 211 -11.53 8.02 15.36
C GLN A 211 -12.57 8.60 16.30
N LEU A 212 -12.93 7.87 17.35
CA LEU A 212 -13.96 8.33 18.27
C LEU A 212 -13.46 9.59 19.00
N GLY A 213 -12.14 9.70 19.22
CA GLY A 213 -11.50 10.93 19.68
C GLY A 213 -11.76 12.12 18.75
N GLU A 214 -11.55 11.98 17.44
CA GLU A 214 -11.83 13.03 16.45
C GLU A 214 -13.29 13.50 16.46
N SER A 215 -14.24 12.55 16.55
CA SER A 215 -15.68 12.88 16.58
C SER A 215 -16.04 13.59 17.88
N LEU A 216 -15.58 13.10 19.04
CA LEU A 216 -15.82 13.72 20.34
C LEU A 216 -15.20 15.12 20.46
N ILE A 217 -14.06 15.37 19.80
CA ILE A 217 -13.47 16.71 19.66
C ILE A 217 -14.38 17.59 18.80
N SER A 218 -14.89 17.08 17.68
CA SER A 218 -15.78 17.84 16.79
C SER A 218 -17.12 18.21 17.44
N GLU A 219 -17.61 17.36 18.34
CA GLU A 219 -18.82 17.57 19.14
C GLU A 219 -18.58 18.49 20.35
N GLY A 220 -17.32 18.89 20.61
CA GLY A 220 -16.94 19.73 21.74
C GLY A 220 -17.00 19.02 23.10
N LEU A 221 -17.10 17.68 23.13
CA LEU A 221 -17.14 16.90 24.36
C LEU A 221 -15.73 16.71 24.96
N ILE A 222 -14.70 16.61 24.11
CA ILE A 222 -13.29 16.63 24.51
C ILE A 222 -12.70 18.02 24.21
N THR A 223 -12.12 18.66 25.21
CA THR A 223 -11.55 20.02 25.08
C THR A 223 -10.03 20.02 24.95
N HIS A 224 -9.46 21.15 24.52
CA HIS A 224 -8.00 21.34 24.53
C HIS A 224 -7.41 21.13 25.94
N GLU A 225 -8.12 21.54 26.99
CA GLU A 225 -7.70 21.36 28.38
C GLU A 225 -7.60 19.89 28.76
N ASP A 226 -8.54 19.05 28.30
CA ASP A 226 -8.53 17.60 28.55
C ASP A 226 -7.28 16.93 27.93
N ILE A 227 -6.88 17.37 26.73
CA ILE A 227 -5.69 16.85 26.02
C ILE A 227 -4.41 17.34 26.70
N GLN A 228 -4.34 18.61 27.10
CA GLN A 228 -3.18 19.16 27.82
C GLN A 228 -3.01 18.51 29.20
N GLU A 229 -4.09 18.24 29.91
CA GLU A 229 -4.05 17.49 31.18
C GLU A 229 -3.58 16.05 30.97
N ALA A 230 -3.91 15.42 29.85
CA ALA A 230 -3.43 14.08 29.51
C ALA A 230 -1.95 14.04 29.14
N LYS A 231 -1.42 15.10 28.50
CA LYS A 231 -0.01 15.23 28.10
C LYS A 231 0.91 15.61 29.25
N PHE A 232 0.52 16.58 30.08
CA PHE A 232 1.40 17.21 31.07
C PHE A 232 0.91 17.05 32.52
N GLY A 233 -0.34 16.66 32.73
CA GLY A 233 -0.96 16.54 34.05
C GLY A 233 -0.85 15.13 34.65
N LYS A 234 -0.88 15.05 35.99
CA LYS A 234 -0.97 13.78 36.73
C LYS A 234 -2.39 13.17 36.73
N ARG A 235 -3.38 13.82 36.10
CA ARG A 235 -4.83 13.57 36.29
C ARG A 235 -5.71 13.53 35.03
N GLY A 236 -5.16 13.40 33.81
CA GLY A 236 -5.94 13.31 32.56
C GLY A 236 -6.76 12.02 32.37
N ARG A 237 -7.74 11.78 33.24
CA ARG A 237 -8.56 10.55 33.29
C ARG A 237 -9.57 10.46 32.16
N VAL A 238 -10.11 11.59 31.69
CA VAL A 238 -11.08 11.63 30.58
C VAL A 238 -10.46 11.02 29.32
N ILE A 239 -9.22 11.37 29.01
CA ILE A 239 -8.54 10.88 27.81
C ILE A 239 -7.86 9.53 28.04
N ARG A 240 -7.08 9.35 29.12
CA ARG A 240 -6.32 8.11 29.32
C ARG A 240 -7.19 6.92 29.75
N ILE A 241 -8.35 7.15 30.36
CA ILE A 241 -9.24 6.10 30.86
C ILE A 241 -10.63 6.20 30.20
N GLY A 242 -11.20 7.39 30.13
CA GLY A 242 -12.55 7.62 29.61
C GLY A 242 -12.69 7.32 28.12
N LEU A 243 -11.78 7.81 27.27
CA LEU A 243 -11.84 7.61 25.81
C LEU A 243 -11.73 6.12 25.42
N PRO A 244 -10.76 5.32 25.92
CA PRO A 244 -10.75 3.90 25.59
C PRO A 244 -11.92 3.12 26.23
N ALA A 245 -12.40 3.53 27.42
CA ALA A 245 -13.62 2.94 28.00
C ALA A 245 -14.86 3.22 27.13
N TYR A 246 -14.97 4.43 26.56
CA TYR A 246 -16.03 4.80 25.63
C TYR A 246 -15.97 3.97 24.34
N CYS A 247 -14.77 3.74 23.79
CA CYS A 247 -14.60 2.88 22.61
C CYS A 247 -15.08 1.44 22.86
N LEU A 248 -14.70 0.86 24.01
CA LEU A 248 -15.19 -0.46 24.40
C LEU A 248 -16.71 -0.49 24.56
N LEU A 249 -17.31 0.56 25.12
CA LEU A 249 -18.77 0.66 25.22
C LEU A 249 -19.44 0.65 23.83
N GLN A 250 -18.89 1.40 22.86
CA GLN A 250 -19.41 1.43 21.48
C GLN A 250 -19.28 0.07 20.79
N ALA A 251 -18.22 -0.69 21.05
CA ALA A 251 -18.10 -2.08 20.58
C ALA A 251 -19.16 -2.99 21.21
N LEU A 252 -19.47 -2.83 22.50
CA LEU A 252 -20.52 -3.58 23.18
C LEU A 252 -21.92 -3.26 22.62
N PHE A 253 -22.25 -1.98 22.39
CA PHE A 253 -23.52 -1.61 21.77
C PHE A 253 -23.68 -2.18 20.37
N ARG A 254 -22.63 -2.11 19.52
CA ARG A 254 -22.63 -2.74 18.20
C ARG A 254 -22.88 -4.24 18.29
N SER A 255 -22.24 -4.91 19.25
CA SER A 255 -22.40 -6.35 19.48
C SER A 255 -23.82 -6.74 19.92
N VAL A 256 -24.45 -5.93 20.78
CA VAL A 256 -25.84 -6.13 21.22
C VAL A 256 -26.82 -5.92 20.07
N LYS A 257 -26.65 -4.83 19.28
CA LYS A 257 -27.52 -4.51 18.13
C LYS A 257 -27.49 -5.56 17.03
N HIS A 258 -26.33 -6.19 16.79
CA HIS A 258 -26.17 -7.27 15.81
C HIS A 258 -26.48 -8.66 16.38
N ASN A 259 -26.90 -8.75 17.66
CA ASN A 259 -27.13 -10.01 18.37
C ASN A 259 -25.98 -11.03 18.22
N SER A 260 -24.74 -10.53 18.24
CA SER A 260 -23.52 -11.33 18.09
C SER A 260 -23.26 -12.19 19.34
N SER A 261 -22.61 -13.34 19.15
CA SER A 261 -22.24 -14.26 20.25
C SER A 261 -21.05 -13.74 21.07
N GLY A 262 -20.11 -13.05 20.43
CA GLY A 262 -18.90 -12.48 20.99
C GLY A 262 -18.93 -10.96 21.12
N ILE A 263 -17.76 -10.32 21.03
CA ILE A 263 -17.59 -8.86 20.96
C ILE A 263 -17.11 -8.51 19.56
N LEU A 264 -17.86 -7.70 18.83
CA LEU A 264 -17.47 -7.16 17.53
C LEU A 264 -16.43 -6.05 17.72
N ILE A 265 -15.21 -6.30 17.26
CA ILE A 265 -14.09 -5.33 17.29
C ILE A 265 -14.08 -4.47 16.02
N SER A 266 -14.55 -5.02 14.90
CA SER A 266 -14.74 -4.33 13.61
C SER A 266 -15.82 -5.04 12.80
N GLU A 267 -16.28 -4.45 11.68
CA GLU A 267 -17.43 -4.93 10.89
C GLU A 267 -17.34 -6.42 10.50
N ASP A 268 -16.12 -6.94 10.27
CA ASP A 268 -15.89 -8.34 9.88
C ASP A 268 -15.21 -9.20 10.96
N THR A 269 -15.10 -8.71 12.21
CA THR A 269 -14.23 -9.35 13.23
C THR A 269 -14.92 -9.49 14.58
N GLU A 270 -15.32 -10.72 14.90
CA GLU A 270 -15.98 -11.10 16.16
C GLU A 270 -15.00 -11.84 17.09
N LEU A 271 -14.79 -11.34 18.31
CA LEU A 271 -14.01 -12.00 19.35
C LEU A 271 -14.92 -12.88 20.21
N THR A 272 -14.72 -14.19 20.12
CA THR A 272 -15.47 -15.23 20.84
C THR A 272 -14.55 -15.96 21.82
N THR A 273 -15.14 -16.75 22.71
CA THR A 273 -14.36 -17.65 23.59
C THR A 273 -13.50 -18.66 22.82
N SER A 274 -13.84 -18.92 21.55
CA SER A 274 -13.23 -19.94 20.68
C SER A 274 -12.02 -19.44 19.88
N ASN A 275 -11.88 -18.12 19.68
CA ASN A 275 -10.82 -17.52 18.86
C ASN A 275 -9.88 -16.58 19.63
N LYS A 276 -10.12 -16.39 20.93
CA LYS A 276 -9.28 -15.57 21.80
C LYS A 276 -7.84 -16.11 21.90
N PRO A 277 -6.84 -15.24 22.12
CA PRO A 277 -5.47 -15.69 22.39
C PRO A 277 -5.43 -16.58 23.65
N LYS A 278 -4.62 -17.64 23.63
CA LYS A 278 -4.50 -18.63 24.73
C LYS A 278 -3.90 -18.09 26.02
N GLU A 279 -3.30 -16.90 26.02
CA GLU A 279 -2.71 -16.34 27.22
C GLU A 279 -3.79 -16.00 28.27
N GLN A 280 -3.56 -16.45 29.51
CA GLN A 280 -4.48 -16.27 30.64
C GLN A 280 -4.93 -14.81 30.86
N PHE A 281 -4.10 -13.86 30.43
CA PHE A 281 -4.39 -12.44 30.42
C PHE A 281 -5.68 -12.08 29.65
N PHE A 282 -5.90 -12.64 28.46
CA PHE A 282 -7.08 -12.31 27.65
C PHE A 282 -8.36 -12.87 28.25
N GLU A 283 -8.28 -13.93 29.06
CA GLU A 283 -9.42 -14.44 29.82
C GLU A 283 -9.88 -13.45 30.89
N TRP A 284 -8.93 -12.82 31.59
CA TRP A 284 -9.23 -11.83 32.64
C TRP A 284 -9.85 -10.55 32.08
N PHE A 285 -9.62 -10.26 30.79
CA PHE A 285 -10.18 -9.11 30.09
C PHE A 285 -11.53 -9.40 29.39
N LEU A 286 -11.63 -10.52 28.68
CA LEU A 286 -12.78 -10.82 27.81
C LEU A 286 -14.04 -11.23 28.59
N ASN A 287 -13.90 -12.09 29.61
CA ASN A 287 -15.06 -12.61 30.34
C ASN A 287 -15.86 -11.49 31.03
N PRO A 288 -15.24 -10.51 31.72
CA PRO A 288 -15.98 -9.38 32.29
C PRO A 288 -16.73 -8.54 31.24
N LEU A 289 -16.16 -8.36 30.04
CA LEU A 289 -16.81 -7.60 28.97
C LEU A 289 -18.00 -8.33 28.38
N LEU A 290 -17.94 -9.65 28.22
CA LEU A 290 -19.08 -10.46 27.80
C LEU A 290 -20.22 -10.38 28.82
N VAL A 291 -19.91 -10.39 30.12
CA VAL A 291 -20.91 -10.20 31.18
C VAL A 291 -21.55 -8.81 31.09
N ILE A 292 -20.75 -7.76 30.87
CA ILE A 292 -21.27 -6.40 30.69
C ILE A 292 -22.15 -6.32 29.42
N LYS A 293 -21.79 -7.02 28.34
CA LYS A 293 -22.59 -7.10 27.10
C LYS A 293 -24.00 -7.64 27.38
N GLU A 294 -24.09 -8.77 28.09
CA GLU A 294 -25.38 -9.38 28.42
C GLU A 294 -26.21 -8.52 29.37
N GLN A 295 -25.57 -7.80 30.29
CA GLN A 295 -26.25 -6.82 31.15
C GLN A 295 -26.80 -5.64 30.34
N ILE A 296 -26.03 -5.07 29.41
CA ILE A 296 -26.51 -4.00 28.52
C ILE A 296 -27.69 -4.49 27.66
N LYS A 297 -27.61 -5.73 27.15
CA LYS A 297 -28.69 -6.34 26.38
C LYS A 297 -29.97 -6.52 27.19
N ALA A 298 -29.86 -6.88 28.47
CA ALA A 298 -30.99 -7.05 29.37
C ALA A 298 -31.69 -5.71 29.71
N GLU A 299 -30.94 -4.61 29.78
CA GLU A 299 -31.48 -3.27 30.09
C GLU A 299 -32.30 -2.63 28.95
N ASN A 300 -32.19 -3.16 27.73
CA ASN A 300 -32.90 -2.72 26.52
C ASN A 300 -32.97 -1.19 26.38
N LEU A 301 -31.79 -0.56 26.33
CA LEU A 301 -31.64 0.90 26.36
C LEU A 301 -32.22 1.58 25.11
N ASN A 302 -32.87 2.72 25.29
CA ASN A 302 -33.27 3.60 24.19
C ASN A 302 -32.10 4.53 23.78
N VAL A 303 -32.26 5.26 22.67
CA VAL A 303 -31.18 6.09 22.08
C VAL A 303 -30.69 7.20 23.04
N SER A 304 -31.56 7.79 23.87
CA SER A 304 -31.16 8.83 24.83
C SER A 304 -30.47 8.23 26.08
N GLU A 305 -30.85 7.02 26.47
CA GLU A 305 -30.20 6.24 27.53
C GLU A 305 -28.79 5.77 27.11
N GLU A 306 -28.62 5.35 25.85
CA GLU A 306 -27.32 5.03 25.26
C GLU A 306 -26.38 6.25 25.27
N ASP A 307 -26.88 7.43 24.88
CA ASP A 307 -26.12 8.69 24.91
C ASP A 307 -25.72 9.10 26.35
N TYR A 308 -26.65 8.99 27.31
CA TYR A 308 -26.36 9.23 28.72
C TYR A 308 -25.27 8.30 29.27
N PHE A 309 -25.37 7.00 28.97
CA PHE A 309 -24.37 6.02 29.40
C PHE A 309 -23.01 6.26 28.75
N GLY A 310 -22.98 6.64 27.48
CA GLY A 310 -21.76 7.05 26.76
C GLY A 310 -21.04 8.21 27.43
N LYS A 311 -21.75 9.30 27.71
CA LYS A 311 -21.19 10.49 28.40
C LYS A 311 -20.71 10.17 29.81
N LEU A 312 -21.44 9.32 30.53
CA LEU A 312 -21.05 8.86 31.87
C LEU A 312 -19.73 8.08 31.87
N VAL A 313 -19.52 7.22 30.86
CA VAL A 313 -18.28 6.47 30.69
C VAL A 313 -17.12 7.37 30.30
N LEU A 314 -17.32 8.26 29.33
CA LEU A 314 -16.30 9.17 28.81
C LEU A 314 -15.75 10.13 29.88
N PHE A 315 -16.62 10.77 30.66
CA PHE A 315 -16.19 11.76 31.65
C PHE A 315 -15.68 11.16 32.97
N ASN A 316 -15.45 9.85 33.01
CA ASN A 316 -14.94 9.14 34.18
C ASN A 316 -15.72 9.45 35.48
N GLY A 317 -17.05 9.64 35.35
CA GLY A 317 -17.93 9.95 36.47
C GLY A 317 -17.94 11.40 36.96
N ASP A 318 -17.46 12.39 36.19
CA ASP A 318 -17.67 13.82 36.51
C ASP A 318 -19.16 14.19 36.34
N PRO A 319 -19.92 14.34 37.44
CA PRO A 319 -21.36 14.56 37.36
C PRO A 319 -21.71 15.90 36.74
N THR A 320 -20.82 16.90 36.88
CA THR A 320 -21.08 18.27 36.41
C THR A 320 -21.01 18.38 34.89
N ARG A 321 -20.09 17.65 34.25
CA ARG A 321 -19.98 17.59 32.79
C ARG A 321 -21.05 16.71 32.17
N VAL A 322 -21.41 15.61 32.82
CA VAL A 322 -22.51 14.73 32.36
C VAL A 322 -23.84 15.50 32.39
N GLU A 323 -24.11 16.27 33.45
CA GLU A 323 -25.36 17.01 33.59
C GLU A 323 -25.44 18.23 32.65
N LYS A 324 -24.31 18.93 32.40
CA LYS A 324 -24.25 20.04 31.44
C LYS A 324 -24.38 19.60 29.97
N SER A 325 -23.90 18.40 29.63
CA SER A 325 -23.91 17.87 28.25
C SER A 325 -25.18 17.09 27.90
N PHE A 326 -26.04 16.80 28.87
CA PHE A 326 -27.31 16.11 28.67
C PHE A 326 -28.48 17.11 28.66
N ILE A 327 -28.99 17.43 27.47
CA ILE A 327 -30.19 18.25 27.32
C ILE A 327 -31.39 17.38 27.73
N ARG A 328 -31.99 17.66 28.88
CA ARG A 328 -33.21 16.99 29.32
C ARG A 328 -34.34 17.34 28.34
N GLN A 329 -34.73 16.42 27.47
CA GLN A 329 -35.98 16.54 26.73
C GLN A 329 -37.14 16.49 27.74
N GLU A 330 -38.06 17.45 27.64
CA GLU A 330 -39.28 17.48 28.47
C GLU A 330 -40.05 16.16 28.30
N GLY A 331 -40.17 15.38 29.39
CA GLY A 331 -41.06 14.21 29.46
C GLY A 331 -40.44 12.84 29.73
N THR A 332 -39.10 12.68 29.82
CA THR A 332 -38.50 11.39 30.18
C THR A 332 -38.04 11.36 31.64
N GLU A 333 -38.88 10.83 32.53
CA GLU A 333 -38.50 10.55 33.92
C GLU A 333 -37.67 9.25 33.97
N PHE A 334 -36.36 9.39 34.23
CA PHE A 334 -35.44 8.26 34.32
C PHE A 334 -35.63 7.55 35.67
N ALA A 335 -35.94 6.26 35.67
CA ALA A 335 -36.05 5.51 36.93
C ALA A 335 -34.70 5.54 37.68
N GLU A 336 -34.69 5.98 38.94
CA GLU A 336 -33.46 6.12 39.75
C GLU A 336 -32.64 4.83 39.83
N ARG A 337 -33.35 3.69 39.85
CA ARG A 337 -32.75 2.35 39.81
C ARG A 337 -31.88 2.14 38.55
N LYS A 338 -32.43 2.45 37.37
CA LYS A 338 -31.75 2.28 36.08
C LYS A 338 -30.52 3.19 36.00
N ARG A 339 -30.59 4.40 36.56
CA ARG A 339 -29.45 5.31 36.66
C ARG A 339 -28.34 4.70 37.52
N ALA A 340 -28.66 4.13 38.68
CA ALA A 340 -27.67 3.49 39.56
C ALA A 340 -26.99 2.28 38.89
N GLU A 341 -27.74 1.49 38.12
CA GLU A 341 -27.23 0.34 37.36
C GLU A 341 -26.23 0.78 36.27
N LEU A 342 -26.55 1.83 35.49
CA LEU A 342 -25.63 2.40 34.50
C LEU A 342 -24.33 2.95 35.14
N HIS A 343 -24.44 3.59 36.31
CA HIS A 343 -23.27 4.06 37.09
C HIS A 343 -22.39 2.91 37.58
N ALA A 344 -22.97 1.76 37.93
CA ALA A 344 -22.20 0.57 38.29
C ALA A 344 -21.45 -0.02 37.08
N LEU A 345 -22.11 -0.10 35.92
CA LEU A 345 -21.48 -0.58 34.69
C LEU A 345 -20.37 0.35 34.21
N ALA A 346 -20.57 1.67 34.27
CA ALA A 346 -19.58 2.66 33.87
C ALA A 346 -18.27 2.52 34.66
N ARG A 347 -18.36 2.38 35.99
CA ARG A 347 -17.19 2.19 36.87
C ARG A 347 -16.43 0.91 36.58
N ARG A 348 -17.15 -0.19 36.28
CA ARG A 348 -16.52 -1.47 35.92
C ARG A 348 -15.74 -1.34 34.61
N LEU A 349 -16.33 -0.69 33.60
CA LEU A 349 -15.68 -0.49 32.31
C LEU A 349 -14.44 0.41 32.41
N GLN A 350 -14.54 1.51 33.17
CA GLN A 350 -13.40 2.40 33.46
C GLN A 350 -12.30 1.68 34.25
N GLY A 351 -12.65 0.79 35.19
CA GLY A 351 -11.71 -0.03 35.94
C GLY A 351 -10.93 -0.99 35.03
N ILE A 352 -11.62 -1.64 34.09
CA ILE A 352 -11.00 -2.50 33.07
C ILE A 352 -10.02 -1.68 32.23
N THR A 353 -10.42 -0.51 31.72
CA THR A 353 -9.51 0.35 30.94
C THR A 353 -8.32 0.84 31.76
N LYS A 354 -8.52 1.23 33.03
CA LYS A 354 -7.43 1.63 33.93
C LYS A 354 -6.41 0.51 34.11
N PHE A 355 -6.83 -0.75 34.09
CA PHE A 355 -5.90 -1.88 34.09
C PHE A 355 -5.11 -1.96 32.78
N ILE A 356 -5.75 -1.77 31.62
CA ILE A 356 -5.09 -1.79 30.30
C ILE A 356 -4.00 -0.72 30.17
N THR A 357 -4.24 0.47 30.73
CA THR A 357 -3.27 1.57 30.64
C THR A 357 -1.91 1.27 31.30
N ARG A 358 -1.83 0.22 32.14
CA ARG A 358 -0.62 -0.17 32.85
C ARG A 358 0.26 -1.15 32.06
N PHE A 359 -0.13 -1.53 30.84
CA PHE A 359 0.67 -2.45 30.03
C PHE A 359 1.95 -1.79 29.50
N PRO A 360 3.07 -2.55 29.41
CA PRO A 360 4.29 -2.08 28.78
C PRO A 360 4.00 -1.56 27.37
N THR A 361 4.62 -0.43 26.99
CA THR A 361 4.43 0.26 25.70
C THR A 361 3.05 0.87 25.44
N TYR A 362 2.02 0.63 26.28
CA TYR A 362 0.69 1.27 26.13
C TYR A 362 0.82 2.78 26.11
N LYS A 363 1.54 3.33 27.10
CA LYS A 363 1.77 4.76 27.24
C LYS A 363 2.38 5.35 25.97
N ARG A 364 3.46 4.76 25.46
CA ARG A 364 4.12 5.21 24.22
C ARG A 364 3.16 5.18 23.03
N ARG A 365 2.46 4.06 22.81
CA ARG A 365 1.51 3.92 21.69
C ARG A 365 0.33 4.88 21.81
N PHE A 366 -0.16 5.11 23.02
CA PHE A 366 -1.26 6.03 23.27
C PHE A 366 -0.83 7.50 23.21
N ASP A 367 0.38 7.83 23.63
CA ASP A 367 0.92 9.19 23.54
C ASP A 367 1.13 9.63 22.07
N VAL A 368 1.41 8.69 21.15
CA VAL A 368 1.37 8.95 19.69
C VAL A 368 -0.03 9.42 19.27
N ILE A 369 -1.08 8.71 19.68
CA ILE A 369 -2.48 9.07 19.38
C ILE A 369 -2.82 10.43 20.00
N LEU A 370 -2.36 10.70 21.22
CA LEU A 370 -2.59 11.98 21.89
C LEU A 370 -1.91 13.16 21.21
N ASN A 371 -0.74 12.93 20.62
CA ASN A 371 -0.06 13.96 19.84
C ASN A 371 -0.83 14.25 18.55
N THR A 372 -1.25 13.21 17.82
CA THR A 372 -2.07 13.38 16.62
C THR A 372 -3.38 14.13 16.89
N LEU A 373 -4.15 13.71 17.91
CA LEU A 373 -5.41 14.38 18.28
C LEU A 373 -5.19 15.84 18.74
N SER A 374 -4.05 16.13 19.36
CA SER A 374 -3.69 17.49 19.79
C SER A 374 -3.33 18.39 18.61
N ASP A 375 -2.62 17.86 17.63
CA ASP A 375 -2.20 18.60 16.44
C ASP A 375 -3.43 18.95 15.59
N GLU A 376 -4.37 18.02 15.45
CA GLU A 376 -5.66 18.23 14.77
C GLU A 376 -6.55 19.27 15.50
N LEU A 377 -6.54 19.28 16.83
CA LEU A 377 -7.29 20.26 17.61
C LEU A 377 -6.68 21.67 17.47
N ALA A 378 -5.35 21.78 17.36
CA ALA A 378 -4.64 23.02 17.09
C ALA A 378 -4.95 23.57 15.69
N GLU A 379 -5.04 22.72 14.68
CA GLU A 379 -5.46 23.10 13.33
C GLU A 379 -6.90 23.62 13.30
N LYS A 380 -7.83 23.01 14.07
CA LYS A 380 -9.24 23.45 14.13
C LYS A 380 -9.45 24.75 14.90
N HIS A 381 -8.75 24.97 16.01
CA HIS A 381 -8.89 26.22 16.80
C HIS A 381 -8.17 27.41 16.16
N GLY A 382 -7.18 27.19 15.30
CA GLY A 382 -6.57 28.22 14.46
C GLY A 382 -7.49 28.79 13.37
N ALA A 383 -8.63 28.15 13.09
CA ALA A 383 -9.53 28.48 11.98
C ALA A 383 -10.75 29.36 12.37
N SER A 384 -10.87 29.84 13.62
CA SER A 384 -12.00 30.68 14.06
C SER A 384 -11.67 32.18 14.12
N LYS A 385 -11.60 32.79 12.92
CA LYS A 385 -12.03 34.16 12.58
C LYS A 385 -11.46 34.48 11.20
N ILE A 386 -12.17 34.16 10.13
CA ILE A 386 -12.20 34.96 8.89
C ILE A 386 -13.54 34.70 8.22
N ILE A 387 -14.23 35.81 7.95
CA ILE A 387 -15.48 35.91 7.22
C ILE A 387 -15.31 35.28 5.83
N ARG A 388 -16.29 34.46 5.43
CA ARG A 388 -16.41 33.87 4.09
C ARG A 388 -16.21 34.93 3.00
N SER A 389 -15.13 34.77 2.25
CA SER A 389 -14.94 35.28 0.90
C SER A 389 -14.58 34.09 0.00
N LYS A 390 -15.29 33.93 -1.12
CA LYS A 390 -14.93 32.96 -2.15
C LYS A 390 -13.67 33.47 -2.87
N SER A 391 -12.49 32.92 -2.59
CA SER A 391 -11.39 32.85 -3.57
C SER A 391 -10.20 31.97 -3.14
N ALA A 392 -9.62 31.30 -4.16
CA ALA A 392 -8.24 30.81 -4.28
C ALA A 392 -7.75 29.67 -3.34
N PHE A 393 -8.09 28.43 -3.69
CA PHE A 393 -7.26 27.26 -3.35
C PHE A 393 -6.06 27.17 -4.32
N PRO A 394 -4.87 26.71 -3.88
CA PRO A 394 -3.72 26.54 -4.76
C PRO A 394 -3.95 25.40 -5.77
N ARG A 395 -3.61 25.63 -7.06
CA ARG A 395 -3.77 24.65 -8.14
C ARG A 395 -2.43 24.10 -8.62
N ILE A 396 -2.31 22.78 -8.71
CA ILE A 396 -1.28 22.11 -9.52
C ILE A 396 -1.93 21.76 -10.86
N LEU A 397 -1.26 22.13 -11.95
CA LEU A 397 -1.76 21.90 -13.28
C LEU A 397 -1.05 20.70 -13.91
N SER A 398 -1.83 19.78 -14.46
CA SER A 398 -1.32 18.64 -15.22
C SER A 398 -1.83 18.73 -16.67
N LEU A 399 -0.95 18.46 -17.61
CA LEU A 399 -1.16 18.66 -19.02
C LEU A 399 -1.08 17.35 -19.76
N ARG A 400 -2.11 17.06 -20.55
CA ARG A 400 -2.23 15.78 -21.23
C ARG A 400 -2.79 15.88 -22.64
N SER A 401 -2.13 15.17 -23.56
CA SER A 401 -2.57 15.02 -24.94
C SER A 401 -3.31 13.70 -25.13
N PHE A 402 -4.48 13.75 -25.77
CA PHE A 402 -5.21 12.58 -26.26
C PHE A 402 -5.54 12.75 -27.72
N ASN A 403 -5.34 11.71 -28.51
CA ASN A 403 -5.85 11.62 -29.87
C ASN A 403 -7.15 10.81 -29.90
N CYS A 404 -8.22 11.39 -30.47
CA CYS A 404 -9.40 10.66 -30.92
C CYS A 404 -9.45 10.94 -32.45
N GLN A 405 -8.76 10.13 -33.26
CA GLN A 405 -8.83 10.21 -34.73
C GLN A 405 -9.54 8.98 -35.30
N THR A 406 -10.18 9.18 -36.45
CA THR A 406 -11.04 8.25 -37.16
C THR A 406 -10.28 7.08 -37.78
N SER A 407 -10.82 5.88 -37.56
CA SER A 407 -10.45 4.56 -38.11
C SER A 407 -9.12 3.95 -37.62
N LYS A 408 -9.26 2.83 -36.89
CA LYS A 408 -8.27 1.80 -36.53
C LYS A 408 -7.32 2.01 -35.32
N SER A 409 -7.28 3.14 -34.60
CA SER A 409 -6.35 3.33 -33.45
C SER A 409 -7.00 3.84 -32.14
N ASN A 410 -8.21 3.38 -31.86
CA ASN A 410 -9.17 4.00 -30.93
C ASN A 410 -8.79 4.10 -29.42
N ASP A 411 -7.75 3.46 -28.87
CA ASP A 411 -7.53 3.38 -27.40
C ASP A 411 -6.17 3.90 -26.87
N SER A 412 -5.37 4.58 -27.71
CA SER A 412 -3.93 4.83 -27.43
C SER A 412 -3.69 5.77 -26.23
N GLY A 413 -4.71 6.57 -25.87
CA GLY A 413 -4.63 7.52 -24.77
C GLY A 413 -5.04 6.99 -23.39
N ARG A 414 -5.67 5.81 -23.25
CA ARG A 414 -6.24 5.42 -21.93
C ARG A 414 -5.17 5.10 -20.88
N GLY A 415 -3.99 4.59 -21.26
CA GLY A 415 -2.92 4.25 -20.31
C GLY A 415 -2.29 5.46 -19.62
N HIS A 416 -2.00 6.51 -20.39
CA HIS A 416 -1.55 7.79 -19.85
C HIS A 416 -2.65 8.40 -18.94
N LEU A 417 -3.93 8.03 -19.19
CA LEU A 417 -5.18 8.18 -18.40
C LEU A 417 -5.14 8.61 -16.95
N VAL A 418 -5.86 7.78 -16.20
CA VAL A 418 -5.23 6.72 -15.42
C VAL A 418 -3.88 7.16 -14.86
N SER A 419 -2.74 7.00 -15.54
CA SER A 419 -1.43 7.37 -14.94
C SER A 419 -1.42 8.79 -14.37
N MET A 420 -1.93 9.77 -15.12
CA MET A 420 -1.99 11.16 -14.68
C MET A 420 -3.04 11.41 -13.59
N VAL A 421 -4.17 10.70 -13.65
CA VAL A 421 -5.20 10.75 -12.61
C VAL A 421 -4.70 10.14 -11.31
N GLU A 422 -4.01 9.00 -11.35
CA GLU A 422 -3.44 8.34 -10.18
C GLU A 422 -2.32 9.17 -9.56
N LEU A 423 -1.48 9.83 -10.37
CA LEU A 423 -0.53 10.82 -9.86
C LEU A 423 -1.26 11.99 -9.17
N GLY A 424 -2.33 12.49 -9.76
CA GLY A 424 -3.16 13.54 -9.15
C GLY A 424 -3.78 13.11 -7.82
N LYS A 425 -4.32 11.88 -7.76
CA LYS A 425 -4.87 11.28 -6.53
C LYS A 425 -3.81 11.17 -5.44
N LEU A 426 -2.62 10.69 -5.79
CA LEU A 426 -1.49 10.56 -4.87
C LEU A 426 -1.04 11.91 -4.31
N ILE A 427 -0.95 12.94 -5.16
CA ILE A 427 -0.60 14.29 -4.72
C ILE A 427 -1.66 14.80 -3.74
N LEU A 428 -2.95 14.62 -4.06
CA LEU A 428 -4.06 15.08 -3.23
C LEU A 428 -4.18 14.34 -1.90
N SER A 429 -3.92 13.02 -1.86
CA SER A 429 -3.99 12.23 -0.62
C SER A 429 -2.98 12.67 0.43
N HIS A 430 -1.87 13.27 0.00
CA HIS A 430 -0.80 13.74 0.90
C HIS A 430 -0.70 15.26 0.99
N ASN A 431 -1.32 15.98 0.05
CA ASN A 431 -1.33 17.43 0.01
C ASN A 431 -2.74 17.94 -0.39
N PRO A 432 -3.74 17.78 0.50
CA PRO A 432 -5.14 18.10 0.22
C PRO A 432 -5.40 19.59 -0.02
N SER A 433 -4.42 20.45 0.29
CA SER A 433 -4.47 21.88 -0.04
C SER A 433 -4.47 22.14 -1.54
N PHE A 434 -3.90 21.24 -2.35
CA PHE A 434 -3.87 21.41 -3.79
C PHE A 434 -5.22 21.09 -4.44
N SER A 435 -5.41 21.62 -5.63
CA SER A 435 -6.42 21.18 -6.58
C SER A 435 -5.73 20.85 -7.90
N ILE A 436 -6.20 19.81 -8.59
CA ILE A 436 -5.61 19.33 -9.82
C ILE A 436 -6.51 19.70 -10.99
N THR A 437 -5.94 20.29 -12.03
CA THR A 437 -6.63 20.48 -13.31
C THR A 437 -5.87 19.67 -14.38
N ILE A 438 -6.58 18.79 -15.08
CA ILE A 438 -6.04 17.96 -16.17
C ILE A 438 -6.52 18.54 -17.49
N LEU A 439 -5.59 18.97 -18.34
CA LEU A 439 -5.92 19.41 -19.70
C LEU A 439 -5.99 18.20 -20.63
N ILE A 440 -7.01 18.13 -21.47
CA ILE A 440 -7.23 17.03 -22.42
C ILE A 440 -7.30 17.62 -23.83
N LEU A 441 -6.41 17.20 -24.74
CA LEU A 441 -6.60 17.53 -26.16
C LEU A 441 -7.83 16.79 -26.72
N THR A 442 -8.74 17.53 -27.36
CA THR A 442 -9.95 16.98 -27.98
C THR A 442 -10.03 17.40 -29.45
N PRO A 443 -10.48 16.52 -30.36
CA PRO A 443 -10.72 16.89 -31.76
C PRO A 443 -11.74 18.02 -31.87
N SER A 444 -11.63 18.86 -32.90
CA SER A 444 -12.63 19.89 -33.17
C SER A 444 -13.97 19.24 -33.58
N SER A 445 -15.08 19.90 -33.22
CA SER A 445 -16.47 19.39 -33.11
C SER A 445 -17.14 18.84 -34.39
N ASN A 446 -16.40 18.58 -35.47
CA ASN A 446 -16.96 18.13 -36.75
C ASN A 446 -16.72 16.63 -37.04
N ALA A 447 -16.06 15.89 -36.15
CA ALA A 447 -15.88 14.44 -36.29
C ALA A 447 -16.88 13.70 -35.39
N THR A 448 -17.68 12.82 -35.99
CA THR A 448 -18.66 11.95 -35.35
C THR A 448 -18.05 11.26 -34.13
N PHE A 449 -18.67 11.44 -32.97
CA PHE A 449 -18.21 10.96 -31.66
C PHE A 449 -18.17 9.42 -31.64
N THR A 450 -16.99 8.80 -31.79
CA THR A 450 -16.85 7.34 -31.76
C THR A 450 -16.74 6.79 -30.32
N GLN A 451 -17.09 5.52 -30.17
CA GLN A 451 -17.31 4.79 -28.92
C GLN A 451 -16.14 4.78 -27.92
N ALA A 452 -14.89 4.99 -28.34
CA ALA A 452 -13.74 5.12 -27.45
C ALA A 452 -13.64 6.49 -26.74
N CYS A 453 -14.19 7.54 -27.36
CA CYS A 453 -14.41 8.81 -26.67
C CYS A 453 -15.48 8.64 -25.56
N ASN A 454 -16.39 7.64 -25.64
CA ASN A 454 -17.37 7.34 -24.58
C ASN A 454 -16.78 6.60 -23.37
N SER A 455 -15.81 5.68 -23.53
CA SER A 455 -15.20 4.97 -22.39
C SER A 455 -14.35 5.92 -21.53
N ASN A 456 -13.54 6.78 -22.16
CA ASN A 456 -12.80 7.83 -21.47
C ASN A 456 -13.73 8.87 -20.84
N ALA A 457 -14.84 9.24 -21.50
CA ALA A 457 -15.83 10.15 -20.92
C ALA A 457 -16.48 9.57 -19.64
N ARG A 458 -16.83 8.28 -19.63
CA ARG A 458 -17.34 7.60 -18.42
C ARG A 458 -16.31 7.59 -17.31
N TYR A 459 -15.05 7.28 -17.63
CA TYR A 459 -13.95 7.33 -16.67
C TYR A 459 -13.80 8.75 -16.09
N ILE A 460 -13.68 9.77 -16.94
CA ILE A 460 -13.56 11.18 -16.53
C ILE A 460 -14.74 11.62 -15.66
N ALA A 461 -15.97 11.26 -16.04
CA ALA A 461 -17.17 11.59 -15.27
C ALA A 461 -17.14 10.96 -13.88
N ALA A 462 -16.76 9.68 -13.78
CA ALA A 462 -16.65 8.99 -12.50
C ALA A 462 -15.52 9.55 -11.62
N VAL A 463 -14.36 9.95 -12.18
CA VAL A 463 -13.30 10.64 -11.42
C VAL A 463 -13.82 11.98 -10.91
N SER A 464 -14.47 12.77 -11.77
CA SER A 464 -15.00 14.09 -11.42
C SER A 464 -16.08 14.01 -10.33
N ALA A 465 -16.89 12.95 -10.34
CA ALA A 465 -17.93 12.72 -9.34
C ALA A 465 -17.35 12.27 -7.99
N THR A 466 -16.28 11.47 -8.00
CA THR A 466 -15.67 10.92 -6.78
C THR A 466 -14.65 11.86 -6.15
N ILE A 467 -13.96 12.68 -6.94
CA ILE A 467 -12.87 13.55 -6.48
C ILE A 467 -13.01 14.95 -7.10
N PRO A 468 -13.85 15.83 -6.51
CA PRO A 468 -14.10 17.18 -7.03
C PRO A 468 -12.86 18.08 -7.12
N ALA A 469 -11.79 17.74 -6.39
CA ALA A 469 -10.50 18.43 -6.45
C ALA A 469 -9.74 18.15 -7.76
N ILE A 470 -10.10 17.11 -8.52
CA ILE A 470 -9.59 16.84 -9.86
C ILE A 470 -10.61 17.34 -10.87
N THR A 471 -10.19 18.27 -11.72
CA THR A 471 -11.03 18.88 -12.77
C THR A 471 -10.44 18.61 -14.13
N PHE A 472 -11.27 18.51 -15.16
CA PHE A 472 -10.83 18.25 -16.52
C PHE A 472 -11.20 19.43 -17.42
N HIS A 473 -10.28 19.83 -18.31
CA HIS A 473 -10.48 20.93 -19.23
C HIS A 473 -10.07 20.52 -20.65
N SER A 474 -11.03 20.56 -21.58
CA SER A 474 -10.78 20.24 -22.98
C SER A 474 -10.06 21.37 -23.70
N VAL A 475 -9.07 21.01 -24.52
CA VAL A 475 -8.28 21.92 -25.33
C VAL A 475 -8.40 21.47 -26.80
N PRO A 476 -8.82 22.35 -27.72
CA PRO A 476 -8.94 21.96 -29.13
C PRO A 476 -7.59 21.52 -29.69
N MET A 477 -7.59 20.37 -30.37
CA MET A 477 -6.42 19.86 -31.08
C MET A 477 -6.19 20.64 -32.38
N ALA A 478 -4.92 20.90 -32.71
CA ALA A 478 -4.54 21.44 -34.01
C ALA A 478 -4.69 20.38 -35.12
N GLN A 479 -5.01 20.82 -36.34
CA GLN A 479 -4.99 19.94 -37.50
C GLN A 479 -3.55 19.80 -38.03
N LEU A 480 -3.19 18.60 -38.48
CA LEU A 480 -1.92 18.41 -39.19
C LEU A 480 -2.01 19.10 -40.56
N PRO A 481 -0.93 19.73 -41.05
CA PRO A 481 -0.87 20.26 -42.40
C PRO A 481 -1.17 19.18 -43.45
N LEU A 482 -1.93 19.52 -44.50
CA LEU A 482 -2.29 18.59 -45.59
C LEU A 482 -1.06 18.05 -46.34
N ASP A 483 0.04 18.79 -46.34
CA ASP A 483 1.30 18.46 -47.03
C ASP A 483 2.29 17.67 -46.16
N THR A 484 1.86 17.15 -45.01
CA THR A 484 2.75 16.41 -44.12
C THR A 484 3.09 15.04 -44.74
N PRO A 485 4.37 14.64 -44.83
CA PRO A 485 4.76 13.30 -45.31
C PRO A 485 4.06 12.21 -44.50
N SER A 486 3.95 10.99 -45.03
CA SER A 486 3.23 9.90 -44.33
C SER A 486 3.86 9.61 -42.97
N ILE A 487 3.26 10.13 -41.91
CA ILE A 487 3.71 9.91 -40.54
C ILE A 487 3.36 8.48 -40.17
N PRO A 488 4.33 7.67 -39.69
CA PRO A 488 4.04 6.35 -39.12
C PRO A 488 2.90 6.43 -38.09
N PRO A 489 1.93 5.50 -38.10
CA PRO A 489 0.73 5.61 -37.25
C PRO A 489 1.01 5.84 -35.76
N HIS A 490 2.12 5.31 -35.23
CA HIS A 490 2.51 5.44 -33.83
C HIS A 490 3.11 6.82 -33.47
N LEU A 491 3.49 7.64 -34.45
CA LEU A 491 4.03 9.01 -34.24
C LEU A 491 2.99 10.11 -34.40
N ILE A 492 1.81 9.78 -34.90
CA ILE A 492 0.73 10.75 -35.15
C ILE A 492 0.36 11.52 -33.87
N SER A 493 0.40 10.87 -32.70
CA SER A 493 0.13 11.50 -31.40
C SER A 493 1.19 12.50 -30.97
N LEU A 494 2.46 12.20 -31.17
CA LEU A 494 3.57 13.11 -30.90
C LEU A 494 3.45 14.37 -31.77
N GLU A 495 3.21 14.19 -33.07
CA GLU A 495 3.09 15.33 -33.99
C GLU A 495 1.84 16.17 -33.74
N LEU A 496 0.68 15.56 -33.49
CA LEU A 496 -0.53 16.30 -33.14
C LEU A 496 -0.37 17.08 -31.83
N SER A 497 0.30 16.49 -30.84
CA SER A 497 0.62 17.17 -29.59
C SER A 497 1.52 18.38 -29.85
N ARG A 498 2.57 18.21 -30.66
CA ARG A 498 3.50 19.28 -31.04
C ARG A 498 2.78 20.44 -31.75
N HIS A 499 1.89 20.16 -32.70
CA HIS A 499 1.12 21.20 -33.40
C HIS A 499 0.08 21.87 -32.50
N SER A 500 -0.36 21.21 -31.43
CA SER A 500 -1.34 21.74 -30.48
C SER A 500 -0.72 22.64 -29.38
N THR A 501 0.60 22.79 -29.34
CA THR A 501 1.34 23.60 -28.34
C THR A 501 0.75 24.99 -28.13
N GLN A 502 0.36 25.67 -29.22
CA GLN A 502 -0.20 27.02 -29.12
C GLN A 502 -1.58 27.04 -28.44
N ASN A 503 -2.44 26.07 -28.74
CA ASN A 503 -3.76 25.95 -28.13
C ASN A 503 -3.62 25.65 -26.63
N VAL A 504 -2.64 24.83 -26.28
CA VAL A 504 -2.26 24.54 -24.90
C VAL A 504 -1.79 25.81 -24.19
N ALA A 505 -0.88 26.57 -24.78
CA ALA A 505 -0.37 27.83 -24.21
C ALA A 505 -1.49 28.86 -23.96
N LEU A 506 -2.47 28.95 -24.86
CA LEU A 506 -3.65 29.81 -24.67
C LEU A 506 -4.54 29.34 -23.52
N ALA A 507 -4.77 28.03 -23.40
CA ALA A 507 -5.51 27.45 -22.27
C ALA A 507 -4.80 27.71 -20.94
N LEU A 508 -3.46 27.56 -20.90
CA LEU A 508 -2.63 27.90 -19.74
C LEU A 508 -2.78 29.36 -19.32
N GLN A 509 -2.72 30.30 -20.28
CA GLN A 509 -2.91 31.73 -20.00
C GLN A 509 -4.30 32.03 -19.43
N SER A 510 -5.35 31.39 -19.95
CA SER A 510 -6.71 31.53 -19.43
C SER A 510 -6.81 31.06 -17.98
N LEU A 511 -6.23 29.90 -17.67
CA LEU A 511 -6.23 29.33 -16.32
C LEU A 511 -5.39 30.14 -15.32
N ALA A 512 -4.26 30.68 -15.76
CA ALA A 512 -3.40 31.53 -14.94
C ALA A 512 -4.11 32.84 -14.53
N LYS A 513 -5.02 33.37 -15.37
CA LYS A 513 -5.85 34.53 -15.02
C LYS A 513 -6.91 34.19 -13.95
N ALA A 514 -7.42 32.96 -13.97
CA ALA A 514 -8.49 32.51 -13.08
C ALA A 514 -7.98 31.90 -11.76
N SER A 515 -6.71 31.50 -11.68
CA SER A 515 -6.18 30.73 -10.56
C SER A 515 -4.66 30.84 -10.39
N ASN A 516 -4.21 30.62 -9.16
CA ASN A 516 -2.78 30.61 -8.81
C ASN A 516 -2.17 29.24 -9.12
N ILE A 517 -1.44 29.14 -10.24
CA ILE A 517 -0.77 27.92 -10.69
C ILE A 517 0.55 27.76 -9.94
N LYS A 518 0.73 26.60 -9.31
CA LYS A 518 1.91 26.27 -8.50
C LYS A 518 2.94 25.39 -9.20
N ALA A 519 2.51 24.59 -10.16
CA ALA A 519 3.38 23.76 -10.98
C ALA A 519 2.63 23.33 -12.25
N LEU A 520 3.40 22.97 -13.27
CA LEU A 520 2.92 22.32 -14.49
C LEU A 520 3.55 20.93 -14.61
N VAL A 521 2.74 19.88 -14.78
CA VAL A 521 3.21 18.52 -15.04
C VAL A 521 2.82 18.12 -16.45
N MET A 522 3.78 17.86 -17.32
CA MET A 522 3.57 17.53 -18.73
C MET A 522 3.75 16.03 -18.96
N ASP A 523 2.82 15.39 -19.66
CA ASP A 523 3.08 14.05 -20.20
C ASP A 523 4.27 14.10 -21.19
N PHE A 524 5.17 13.10 -21.16
CA PHE A 524 6.35 13.11 -22.02
C PHE A 524 6.04 13.05 -23.53
N LEU A 525 4.86 12.55 -23.92
CA LEU A 525 4.41 12.63 -25.32
C LEU A 525 3.99 14.05 -25.73
N ASN A 526 3.77 14.94 -24.76
CA ASN A 526 3.61 16.38 -24.99
C ASN A 526 4.95 17.09 -24.80
N PHE A 527 5.93 16.76 -25.64
CA PHE A 527 7.31 17.24 -25.56
C PHE A 527 7.53 18.69 -26.00
N SER A 528 6.52 19.54 -25.84
CA SER A 528 6.67 20.97 -26.07
C SER A 528 7.75 21.54 -25.16
N ASN A 529 8.56 22.48 -25.65
CA ASN A 529 9.55 23.13 -24.79
C ASN A 529 8.83 23.85 -23.64
N PRO A 530 9.15 23.53 -22.35
CA PRO A 530 8.51 24.15 -21.20
C PRO A 530 8.52 25.68 -21.24
N LYS A 531 9.64 26.28 -21.66
CA LYS A 531 9.79 27.74 -21.74
C LYS A 531 8.83 28.35 -22.75
N THR A 532 8.59 27.70 -23.88
CA THR A 532 7.66 28.17 -24.90
C THR A 532 6.21 28.16 -24.39
N LEU A 533 5.82 27.15 -23.60
CA LEU A 533 4.48 27.08 -23.02
C LEU A 533 4.24 28.17 -21.96
N THR A 534 5.26 28.51 -21.18
CA THR A 534 5.14 29.43 -20.05
C THR A 534 5.56 30.87 -20.36
N GLN A 535 6.12 31.16 -21.54
CA GLN A 535 6.70 32.47 -21.90
C GLN A 535 5.78 33.68 -21.70
N ASN A 536 4.47 33.49 -21.87
CA ASN A 536 3.47 34.56 -21.80
C ASN A 536 2.75 34.61 -20.44
N LEU A 537 3.25 33.88 -19.44
CA LEU A 537 2.68 33.84 -18.10
C LEU A 537 3.40 34.85 -17.19
N THR A 538 2.64 35.53 -16.34
CA THR A 538 3.16 36.55 -15.42
C THR A 538 3.83 35.95 -14.18
N THR A 539 3.61 34.67 -13.90
CA THR A 539 4.14 33.94 -12.74
C THR A 539 5.01 32.78 -13.20
N ASN A 540 6.24 32.71 -12.71
CA ASN A 540 7.11 31.54 -12.89
C ASN A 540 6.73 30.45 -11.90
N PHE A 541 6.55 29.23 -12.40
CA PHE A 541 6.34 28.02 -11.62
C PHE A 541 7.15 26.87 -12.22
N PRO A 542 7.57 25.87 -11.42
CA PRO A 542 8.30 24.72 -11.92
C PRO A 542 7.46 23.92 -12.93
N THR A 543 8.13 23.42 -13.96
CA THR A 543 7.53 22.54 -14.97
C THR A 543 8.21 21.18 -14.93
N PHE A 544 7.45 20.13 -14.67
CA PHE A 544 7.92 18.76 -14.57
C PHE A 544 7.41 17.93 -15.75
N PHE A 545 8.10 16.86 -16.10
CA PHE A 545 7.56 15.82 -16.98
C PHE A 545 7.12 14.59 -16.20
N SER A 546 5.99 14.00 -16.56
CA SER A 546 5.57 12.66 -16.12
C SER A 546 5.99 11.65 -17.18
N TYR A 547 6.99 10.84 -16.86
CA TYR A 547 7.46 9.75 -17.69
C TYR A 547 6.75 8.45 -17.29
N THR A 548 5.93 7.90 -18.18
CA THR A 548 5.02 6.78 -17.88
C THR A 548 5.57 5.42 -18.34
N SER A 549 6.88 5.32 -18.55
CA SER A 549 7.61 4.09 -18.85
C SER A 549 8.73 3.88 -17.80
N ALA A 550 9.51 2.81 -17.96
CA ALA A 550 10.55 2.40 -17.01
C ALA A 550 11.76 3.35 -17.00
N ALA A 551 12.47 3.52 -15.88
CA ALA A 551 13.70 4.34 -15.83
C ALA A 551 14.76 3.81 -16.81
N SER A 552 14.79 2.50 -17.00
CA SER A 552 15.62 1.82 -17.99
C SER A 552 15.33 2.25 -19.43
N SER A 553 14.06 2.49 -19.81
CA SER A 553 13.73 3.03 -21.13
C SER A 553 14.08 4.51 -21.28
N LEU A 554 14.10 5.28 -20.18
CA LEU A 554 14.56 6.67 -20.18
C LEU A 554 16.08 6.78 -20.45
N ILE A 555 16.88 5.85 -19.93
CA ILE A 555 18.32 5.76 -20.29
C ILE A 555 18.47 5.55 -21.79
N VAL A 556 17.73 4.60 -22.37
CA VAL A 556 17.77 4.38 -23.82
C VAL A 556 17.41 5.67 -24.54
N LEU A 557 16.31 6.33 -24.18
CA LEU A 557 15.89 7.58 -24.79
C LEU A 557 16.98 8.67 -24.79
N TYR A 558 17.74 8.82 -23.70
CA TYR A 558 18.77 9.85 -23.59
C TYR A 558 20.09 9.52 -24.28
N TYR A 559 20.44 8.24 -24.37
CA TYR A 559 21.75 7.85 -24.90
C TYR A 559 21.69 7.21 -26.29
N PHE A 560 20.50 6.88 -26.83
CA PHE A 560 20.34 6.17 -28.10
C PHE A 560 21.18 6.77 -29.22
N SER A 561 20.96 8.04 -29.56
CA SER A 561 21.67 8.71 -30.66
C SER A 561 23.18 8.87 -30.43
N SER A 562 23.65 8.82 -29.18
CA SER A 562 25.07 8.87 -28.85
C SER A 562 25.78 7.51 -28.89
N VAL A 563 25.04 6.44 -28.57
CA VAL A 563 25.52 5.05 -28.44
C VAL A 563 25.42 4.32 -29.77
N PHE A 564 24.28 4.45 -30.44
CA PHE A 564 23.92 3.68 -31.62
C PHE A 564 24.92 3.83 -32.76
N PRO A 565 25.26 5.05 -33.25
CA PRO A 565 26.18 5.19 -34.38
C PRO A 565 27.58 4.63 -34.10
N LYS A 566 28.08 4.81 -32.87
CA LYS A 566 29.43 4.36 -32.46
C LYS A 566 29.52 2.83 -32.42
N GLN A 567 28.52 2.17 -31.85
CA GLN A 567 28.56 0.73 -31.66
C GLN A 567 28.24 -0.06 -32.93
N VAL A 568 27.41 0.51 -33.82
CA VAL A 568 27.19 -0.04 -35.16
C VAL A 568 28.47 0.06 -36.02
N GLN A 569 29.20 1.17 -35.94
CA GLN A 569 30.52 1.30 -36.59
C GLN A 569 31.53 0.29 -36.05
N ASP A 570 31.50 0.02 -34.75
CA ASP A 570 32.32 -1.01 -34.09
C ASP A 570 31.86 -2.46 -34.37
N GLN A 571 30.88 -2.68 -35.27
CA GLN A 571 30.28 -3.98 -35.60
C GLN A 571 29.75 -4.76 -34.39
N ARG A 572 29.32 -4.05 -33.33
CA ARG A 572 28.69 -4.71 -32.17
C ARG A 572 27.24 -5.01 -32.48
N PHE A 573 26.92 -6.29 -32.60
CA PHE A 573 25.54 -6.77 -32.80
C PHE A 573 24.64 -6.61 -31.55
N LEU A 574 25.23 -6.21 -30.41
CA LEU A 574 24.53 -5.97 -29.15
C LEU A 574 24.82 -4.56 -28.65
N LEU A 575 23.76 -3.76 -28.48
CA LEU A 575 23.82 -2.41 -27.96
C LEU A 575 23.97 -2.44 -26.44
N ARG A 576 24.92 -1.63 -25.95
CA ARG A 576 25.22 -1.52 -24.51
C ARG A 576 25.02 -0.09 -24.06
N PHE A 577 24.07 0.09 -23.14
CA PHE A 577 23.76 1.34 -22.48
C PHE A 577 24.29 1.32 -21.04
N PRO A 578 24.63 2.49 -20.46
CA PRO A 578 25.10 2.54 -19.08
C PRO A 578 24.08 1.96 -18.10
N GLY A 579 24.50 1.05 -17.22
CA GLY A 579 23.65 0.45 -16.19
C GLY A 579 22.58 -0.54 -16.69
N LEU A 580 22.50 -0.81 -17.99
CA LEU A 580 21.49 -1.70 -18.59
C LEU A 580 22.10 -3.01 -19.11
N PRO A 581 21.33 -4.11 -19.18
CA PRO A 581 21.74 -5.30 -19.91
C PRO A 581 21.95 -5.03 -21.41
N ALA A 582 22.67 -5.94 -22.08
CA ALA A 582 22.93 -5.81 -23.51
C ALA A 582 21.66 -6.16 -24.31
N MET A 583 21.31 -5.33 -25.29
CA MET A 583 20.10 -5.51 -26.10
C MET A 583 20.46 -5.78 -27.56
N SER A 584 19.69 -6.66 -28.22
CA SER A 584 19.75 -6.86 -29.67
C SER A 584 19.03 -5.73 -30.39
N MET A 585 19.32 -5.54 -31.68
CA MET A 585 18.53 -4.65 -32.54
C MET A 585 17.05 -5.02 -32.58
N ASP A 586 16.74 -6.30 -32.44
CA ASP A 586 15.36 -6.80 -32.43
C ASP A 586 14.56 -6.36 -31.18
N ASP A 587 15.24 -5.86 -30.14
CA ASP A 587 14.63 -5.33 -28.93
C ASP A 587 14.15 -3.87 -29.09
N PHE A 588 14.44 -3.24 -30.23
CA PHE A 588 14.03 -1.87 -30.56
C PHE A 588 13.00 -1.87 -31.70
N PRO A 589 12.20 -0.80 -31.87
CA PRO A 589 11.37 -0.64 -33.06
C PRO A 589 12.19 -0.75 -34.36
N ASN A 590 11.64 -1.33 -35.42
CA ASN A 590 12.39 -1.54 -36.68
C ASN A 590 12.99 -0.23 -37.25
N GLU A 591 12.26 0.88 -37.06
CA GLU A 591 12.63 2.23 -37.50
C GLU A 591 13.83 2.83 -36.74
N SER A 592 14.20 2.23 -35.61
CA SER A 592 15.36 2.63 -34.81
C SER A 592 16.70 2.27 -35.49
N SER A 593 16.66 1.42 -36.52
CA SER A 593 17.84 0.97 -37.26
C SER A 593 18.49 2.08 -38.10
N ASP A 594 17.74 3.13 -38.43
CA ASP A 594 18.26 4.33 -39.10
C ASP A 594 18.37 5.48 -38.08
N PRO A 595 19.59 5.89 -37.68
CA PRO A 595 19.76 6.98 -36.72
C PRO A 595 19.25 8.34 -37.24
N LEU A 596 19.05 8.48 -38.54
CA LEU A 596 18.48 9.69 -39.15
C LEU A 596 16.96 9.59 -39.36
N SER A 597 16.31 8.51 -38.91
CA SER A 597 14.87 8.37 -39.05
C SER A 597 14.13 9.51 -38.34
N HIS A 598 13.01 9.94 -38.93
CA HIS A 598 12.13 10.96 -38.32
C HIS A 598 11.69 10.54 -36.90
N THR A 599 11.48 9.24 -36.69
CA THR A 599 11.20 8.60 -35.40
C THR A 599 12.27 8.94 -34.37
N ASN A 600 13.54 8.65 -34.66
CA ASN A 600 14.66 8.90 -33.75
C ASN A 600 14.85 10.40 -33.47
N GLN A 601 14.72 11.24 -34.50
CA GLN A 601 14.81 12.71 -34.34
C GLN A 601 13.71 13.27 -33.41
N LEU A 602 12.49 12.75 -33.50
CA LEU A 602 11.41 13.13 -32.59
C LEU A 602 11.68 12.68 -31.15
N PHE A 603 12.17 11.46 -30.96
CA PHE A 603 12.52 10.98 -29.61
C PHE A 603 13.72 11.73 -29.01
N ASP A 604 14.69 12.16 -29.81
CA ASP A 604 15.75 13.07 -29.35
C ASP A 604 15.16 14.40 -28.88
N GLN A 605 14.23 14.98 -29.63
CA GLN A 605 13.54 16.21 -29.22
C GLN A 605 12.73 16.01 -27.93
N VAL A 606 12.09 14.85 -27.76
CA VAL A 606 11.41 14.48 -26.50
C VAL A 606 12.41 14.46 -25.35
N GLY A 607 13.57 13.82 -25.56
CA GLY A 607 14.63 13.75 -24.57
C GLY A 607 15.14 15.13 -24.15
N GLU A 608 15.46 15.99 -25.12
CA GLU A 608 15.95 17.35 -24.87
C GLU A 608 14.91 18.25 -24.21
N ALA A 609 13.63 18.13 -24.58
CA ALA A 609 12.54 18.85 -23.91
C ALA A 609 12.43 18.48 -22.43
N MET A 610 12.58 17.19 -22.09
CA MET A 610 12.58 16.72 -20.70
C MET A 610 13.80 17.21 -19.93
N LYS A 611 15.00 17.22 -20.53
CA LYS A 611 16.21 17.76 -19.90
C LYS A 611 16.08 19.25 -19.55
N ALA A 612 15.30 20.01 -20.32
CA ALA A 612 15.03 21.42 -20.07
C ALA A 612 14.00 21.71 -18.96
N SER A 613 13.49 20.68 -18.29
CA SER A 613 12.46 20.80 -17.24
C SER A 613 13.03 20.97 -15.83
N SER A 614 12.17 21.27 -14.86
CA SER A 614 12.53 21.33 -13.44
C SER A 614 12.71 19.96 -12.78
N GLY A 615 12.35 18.87 -13.49
CA GLY A 615 12.48 17.51 -13.00
C GLY A 615 11.52 16.53 -13.66
N ILE A 616 11.78 15.25 -13.48
CA ILE A 616 11.05 14.15 -14.13
C ILE A 616 10.42 13.27 -13.06
N ILE A 617 9.09 13.20 -13.08
CA ILE A 617 8.29 12.30 -12.27
C ILE A 617 8.20 10.98 -13.00
N ILE A 618 8.56 9.89 -12.34
CA ILE A 618 8.59 8.57 -12.95
C ILE A 618 7.89 7.54 -12.07
N ASN A 619 7.07 6.70 -12.69
CA ASN A 619 6.32 5.64 -12.02
C ASN A 619 7.20 4.40 -11.82
N THR A 620 8.19 4.51 -10.95
CA THR A 620 9.08 3.42 -10.52
C THR A 620 9.69 3.77 -9.16
N CYS A 621 10.53 2.90 -8.62
CA CYS A 621 11.29 3.15 -7.39
C CYS A 621 12.63 2.41 -7.39
N GLU A 622 13.53 2.77 -6.47
CA GLU A 622 14.85 2.14 -6.34
C GLU A 622 14.77 0.62 -6.16
N ALA A 623 13.72 0.11 -5.51
CA ALA A 623 13.52 -1.33 -5.33
C ALA A 623 13.26 -2.09 -6.65
N ILE A 624 12.84 -1.40 -7.71
CA ILE A 624 12.51 -1.99 -9.02
C ILE A 624 13.65 -1.74 -10.01
N GLU A 625 14.23 -0.53 -10.03
CA GLU A 625 15.18 -0.10 -11.06
C GLU A 625 16.44 0.59 -10.49
N GLU A 626 17.02 0.05 -9.41
CA GLU A 626 18.18 0.62 -8.70
C GLU A 626 19.29 1.13 -9.64
N LYS A 627 19.78 0.27 -10.55
CA LYS A 627 20.89 0.61 -11.45
C LYS A 627 20.54 1.71 -12.44
N ALA A 628 19.35 1.67 -13.02
CA ALA A 628 18.93 2.66 -14.00
C ALA A 628 18.74 4.03 -13.33
N ILE A 629 18.15 4.05 -12.14
CA ILE A 629 17.97 5.28 -11.35
C ILE A 629 19.34 5.85 -10.94
N ALA A 630 20.29 5.01 -10.52
CA ALA A 630 21.64 5.45 -10.17
C ALA A 630 22.35 6.13 -11.34
N VAL A 631 22.34 5.52 -12.53
CA VAL A 631 22.94 6.10 -13.74
C VAL A 631 22.33 7.45 -14.09
N LEU A 632 21.00 7.56 -14.07
CA LEU A 632 20.32 8.81 -14.40
C LEU A 632 20.60 9.92 -13.38
N ASN A 633 20.75 9.59 -12.09
CA ASN A 633 21.10 10.56 -11.05
C ASN A 633 22.57 11.00 -11.11
N GLU A 634 23.47 10.19 -11.66
CA GLU A 634 24.89 10.54 -11.85
C GLU A 634 25.12 11.47 -13.05
N ASP A 635 24.24 11.45 -14.05
CA ASP A 635 24.32 12.34 -15.20
C ASP A 635 23.79 13.74 -14.86
N ALA A 636 24.71 14.71 -14.76
CA ALA A 636 24.39 16.10 -14.46
C ALA A 636 23.51 16.80 -15.52
N THR A 637 23.34 16.22 -16.71
CA THR A 637 22.43 16.72 -17.75
C THR A 637 20.98 16.29 -17.54
N VAL A 638 20.75 15.31 -16.67
CA VAL A 638 19.42 14.82 -16.31
C VAL A 638 18.89 15.65 -15.13
N PRO A 639 17.68 16.25 -15.24
CA PRO A 639 17.11 17.01 -14.14
C PRO A 639 16.66 16.06 -13.02
N PRO A 640 16.38 16.57 -11.80
CA PRO A 640 16.06 15.73 -10.66
C PRO A 640 14.94 14.73 -10.93
N LEU A 641 15.18 13.46 -10.59
CA LEU A 641 14.19 12.39 -10.70
C LEU A 641 13.32 12.30 -9.45
N PHE A 642 12.00 12.22 -9.66
CA PHE A 642 11.01 11.96 -8.64
C PHE A 642 10.38 10.59 -8.91
N CYS A 643 11.05 9.55 -8.40
CA CYS A 643 10.55 8.18 -8.45
C CYS A 643 9.41 8.03 -7.44
N VAL A 644 8.16 8.11 -7.88
CA VAL A 644 6.98 8.14 -7.00
C VAL A 644 6.18 6.83 -7.03
N GLY A 645 6.68 5.82 -7.73
CA GLY A 645 5.98 4.55 -7.95
C GLY A 645 6.18 3.50 -6.85
N PRO A 646 5.49 2.35 -6.96
CA PRO A 646 4.50 2.05 -7.99
C PRO A 646 3.15 2.74 -7.76
N LEU A 647 2.66 3.43 -8.80
CA LEU A 647 1.32 3.98 -8.89
C LEU A 647 0.47 3.05 -9.76
N ILE A 648 -0.48 2.37 -9.12
CA ILE A 648 -1.38 1.41 -9.74
C ILE A 648 -2.84 1.90 -9.64
N SER A 649 -3.59 1.82 -10.74
CA SER A 649 -4.95 2.36 -10.82
C SER A 649 -5.90 1.65 -9.86
N ALA A 650 -6.65 2.41 -9.07
CA ALA A 650 -7.74 1.85 -8.27
C ALA A 650 -8.74 1.07 -9.16
N PRO A 651 -9.34 -0.02 -8.64
CA PRO A 651 -10.36 -0.77 -9.35
C PRO A 651 -11.49 0.17 -9.80
N TYR A 652 -11.80 0.14 -11.09
CA TYR A 652 -12.89 0.89 -11.68
C TYR A 652 -14.06 -0.07 -11.84
N GLY A 653 -15.23 0.29 -11.34
CA GLY A 653 -16.44 -0.55 -11.34
C GLY A 653 -17.03 -0.83 -12.73
N GLU A 654 -16.22 -1.22 -13.70
CA GLU A 654 -16.64 -1.92 -14.90
C GLU A 654 -17.02 -3.36 -14.51
N GLU A 655 -18.04 -3.88 -15.17
CA GLU A 655 -18.75 -5.10 -14.78
C GLU A 655 -17.82 -6.33 -14.85
N ASP A 656 -17.67 -7.05 -13.73
CA ASP A 656 -16.96 -8.33 -13.71
C ASP A 656 -17.75 -9.34 -14.55
N LYS A 657 -17.15 -9.82 -15.65
CA LYS A 657 -17.74 -10.83 -16.54
C LYS A 657 -17.68 -12.25 -15.94
N GLY A 658 -17.89 -12.36 -14.62
CA GLY A 658 -17.78 -13.59 -13.85
C GLY A 658 -16.35 -14.08 -13.60
N CYS A 659 -15.32 -13.26 -13.90
CA CYS A 659 -13.92 -13.64 -13.74
C CYS A 659 -13.60 -13.96 -12.29
N LEU A 660 -14.03 -13.09 -11.36
CA LEU A 660 -13.70 -13.24 -9.94
C LEU A 660 -14.42 -14.45 -9.35
N SER A 661 -15.70 -14.64 -9.66
CA SER A 661 -16.46 -15.82 -9.23
C SER A 661 -15.87 -17.15 -9.73
N TRP A 662 -15.32 -17.16 -10.94
CA TRP A 662 -14.65 -18.35 -11.47
C TRP A 662 -13.32 -18.61 -10.73
N LEU A 663 -12.55 -17.56 -10.44
CA LEU A 663 -11.29 -17.66 -9.70
C LEU A 663 -11.46 -18.16 -8.26
N GLU A 664 -12.56 -17.81 -7.58
CA GLU A 664 -12.90 -18.30 -6.23
C GLU A 664 -12.98 -19.83 -6.15
N SER A 665 -13.37 -20.48 -7.25
CA SER A 665 -13.47 -21.93 -7.34
C SER A 665 -12.13 -22.63 -7.66
N GLN A 666 -11.08 -21.87 -7.98
CA GLN A 666 -9.78 -22.42 -8.36
C GLN A 666 -8.83 -22.58 -7.15
N PRO A 667 -7.90 -23.54 -7.19
CA PRO A 667 -6.84 -23.63 -6.19
C PRO A 667 -5.93 -22.39 -6.17
N SER A 668 -5.36 -22.09 -5.00
CA SER A 668 -4.40 -20.98 -4.85
C SER A 668 -3.20 -21.15 -5.79
N GLN A 669 -2.77 -20.04 -6.40
CA GLN A 669 -1.63 -19.92 -7.30
C GLN A 669 -1.61 -20.95 -8.44
N SER A 670 -2.78 -21.33 -8.96
CA SER A 670 -2.92 -22.36 -9.99
C SER A 670 -3.34 -21.85 -11.36
N VAL A 671 -3.78 -20.60 -11.44
CA VAL A 671 -4.31 -19.98 -12.68
C VAL A 671 -3.26 -19.05 -13.30
N VAL A 672 -3.07 -19.16 -14.61
CA VAL A 672 -2.29 -18.19 -15.39
C VAL A 672 -3.23 -17.21 -16.09
N LEU A 673 -3.05 -15.92 -15.83
CA LEU A 673 -3.73 -14.86 -16.57
C LEU A 673 -3.02 -14.62 -17.90
N LEU A 674 -3.77 -14.45 -18.99
CA LEU A 674 -3.29 -13.93 -20.26
C LEU A 674 -4.04 -12.63 -20.58
N CYS A 675 -3.33 -11.51 -20.55
CA CYS A 675 -3.89 -10.20 -20.88
C CYS A 675 -2.82 -9.30 -21.53
N PHE A 676 -3.17 -8.69 -22.66
CA PHE A 676 -2.22 -7.99 -23.53
C PHE A 676 -2.54 -6.48 -23.66
N GLY A 677 -3.19 -5.91 -22.64
CA GLY A 677 -3.55 -4.49 -22.62
C GLY A 677 -4.67 -4.12 -23.59
N SER A 678 -4.90 -2.82 -23.76
CA SER A 678 -5.97 -2.31 -24.62
C SER A 678 -5.69 -2.46 -26.13
N MET A 679 -4.40 -2.48 -26.50
CA MET A 679 -3.92 -2.50 -27.89
C MET A 679 -3.27 -3.81 -28.32
N GLY A 680 -3.31 -4.85 -27.47
CA GLY A 680 -2.84 -6.17 -27.83
C GLY A 680 -3.88 -6.91 -28.67
N TRP A 681 -3.68 -6.95 -29.98
CA TRP A 681 -4.52 -7.70 -30.92
C TRP A 681 -3.70 -8.82 -31.54
N PHE A 682 -4.36 -9.94 -31.84
CA PHE A 682 -3.72 -11.08 -32.48
C PHE A 682 -4.49 -11.51 -33.72
N SER A 683 -3.74 -11.97 -34.73
CA SER A 683 -4.32 -12.61 -35.91
C SER A 683 -5.01 -13.92 -35.53
N ARG A 684 -5.98 -14.36 -36.35
CA ARG A 684 -6.63 -15.68 -36.16
C ARG A 684 -5.62 -16.83 -36.07
N GLY A 685 -4.54 -16.77 -36.85
CA GLY A 685 -3.45 -17.74 -36.79
C GLY A 685 -2.80 -17.79 -35.41
N GLN A 686 -2.46 -16.63 -34.85
CA GLN A 686 -1.85 -16.55 -33.52
C GLN A 686 -2.81 -16.95 -32.39
N LEU A 687 -4.10 -16.61 -32.49
CA LEU A 687 -5.12 -17.04 -31.52
C LEU A 687 -5.25 -18.57 -31.48
N LYS A 688 -5.15 -19.23 -32.64
CA LYS A 688 -5.15 -20.69 -32.75
C LYS A 688 -3.94 -21.30 -32.03
N GLU A 689 -2.73 -20.78 -32.27
CA GLU A 689 -1.52 -21.24 -31.57
C GLU A 689 -1.63 -21.03 -30.04
N ILE A 690 -2.19 -19.90 -29.60
CA ILE A 690 -2.43 -19.63 -28.16
C ILE A 690 -3.36 -20.67 -27.57
N ALA A 691 -4.51 -20.92 -28.21
CA ALA A 691 -5.50 -21.89 -27.72
C ALA A 691 -4.89 -23.30 -27.59
N ILE A 692 -4.18 -23.77 -28.63
CA ILE A 692 -3.54 -25.09 -28.62
C ILE A 692 -2.43 -25.14 -27.55
N GLY A 693 -1.63 -24.08 -27.41
CA GLY A 693 -0.57 -24.01 -26.41
C GLY A 693 -1.09 -24.04 -24.97
N LEU A 694 -2.19 -23.32 -24.69
CA LEU A 694 -2.86 -23.35 -23.40
C LEU A 694 -3.43 -24.74 -23.08
N GLU A 695 -4.10 -25.37 -24.05
CA GLU A 695 -4.62 -26.74 -23.90
C GLU A 695 -3.48 -27.73 -23.60
N LYS A 696 -2.38 -27.67 -24.36
CA LYS A 696 -1.19 -28.52 -24.18
C LYS A 696 -0.40 -28.21 -22.89
N SER A 697 -0.54 -27.03 -22.30
CA SER A 697 0.13 -26.68 -21.04
C SER A 697 -0.46 -27.43 -19.84
N GLU A 698 -1.71 -27.89 -19.95
CA GLU A 698 -2.53 -28.51 -18.90
C GLU A 698 -2.76 -27.64 -17.63
N GLN A 699 -2.26 -26.41 -17.64
CA GLN A 699 -2.45 -25.41 -16.58
C GLN A 699 -3.86 -24.82 -16.63
N ARG A 700 -4.31 -24.28 -15.50
CA ARG A 700 -5.54 -23.47 -15.50
C ARG A 700 -5.23 -22.08 -16.04
N PHE A 701 -6.15 -21.50 -16.79
CA PHE A 701 -5.92 -20.21 -17.40
C PHE A 701 -7.17 -19.32 -17.39
N LEU A 702 -6.95 -18.02 -17.32
CA LEU A 702 -7.93 -17.00 -17.62
C LEU A 702 -7.38 -16.18 -18.77
N TRP A 703 -8.04 -16.20 -19.92
CA TRP A 703 -7.57 -15.53 -21.12
C TRP A 703 -8.53 -14.43 -21.57
N VAL A 704 -8.02 -13.19 -21.59
CA VAL A 704 -8.72 -12.03 -22.13
C VAL A 704 -8.40 -11.94 -23.64
N VAL A 705 -9.37 -12.28 -24.47
CA VAL A 705 -9.25 -12.30 -25.93
C VAL A 705 -9.67 -10.97 -26.53
N ARG A 706 -8.82 -10.43 -27.40
CA ARG A 706 -9.12 -9.33 -28.32
C ARG A 706 -8.71 -9.72 -29.73
N THR A 707 -9.53 -9.36 -30.71
CA THR A 707 -9.36 -9.76 -32.11
C THR A 707 -9.41 -8.55 -33.01
N GLU A 708 -8.52 -8.51 -34.02
CA GLU A 708 -8.55 -7.49 -35.06
C GLU A 708 -9.88 -7.59 -35.84
N LEU A 709 -10.63 -6.49 -35.94
CA LEU A 709 -11.89 -6.46 -36.70
C LEU A 709 -11.62 -6.03 -38.14
N GLU A 710 -11.88 -6.94 -39.07
CA GLU A 710 -11.95 -6.62 -40.50
C GLU A 710 -13.36 -6.08 -40.82
N GLY A 711 -13.56 -4.79 -40.53
CA GLY A 711 -14.78 -4.06 -40.90
C GLY A 711 -15.67 -3.67 -39.72
N GLY A 712 -15.69 -2.38 -39.40
CA GLY A 712 -16.68 -1.76 -38.50
C GLY A 712 -16.54 -2.05 -37.00
N ASP A 713 -16.95 -1.08 -36.18
CA ASP A 713 -17.01 -1.18 -34.71
C ASP A 713 -18.40 -1.68 -34.22
N SER A 714 -19.24 -2.26 -35.11
CA SER A 714 -20.59 -2.71 -34.73
C SER A 714 -20.53 -4.00 -33.91
N GLU A 715 -21.30 -4.09 -32.80
CA GLU A 715 -21.31 -5.31 -31.96
C GLU A 715 -21.92 -6.53 -32.67
N GLU A 716 -22.78 -6.30 -33.67
CA GLU A 716 -23.49 -7.33 -34.44
C GLU A 716 -22.58 -8.05 -35.46
N GLU A 717 -21.43 -7.46 -35.83
CA GLU A 717 -20.47 -8.05 -36.79
C GLU A 717 -19.28 -8.74 -36.11
N LYS A 718 -19.20 -8.74 -34.77
CA LYS A 718 -18.07 -9.37 -34.07
C LYS A 718 -18.25 -10.89 -33.99
N PRO A 719 -17.31 -11.70 -34.49
CA PRO A 719 -17.41 -13.15 -34.44
C PRO A 719 -17.49 -13.66 -33.00
N SER A 720 -18.25 -14.73 -32.80
CA SER A 720 -18.37 -15.41 -31.50
C SER A 720 -17.04 -16.04 -31.08
N LEU A 721 -16.86 -16.34 -29.78
CA LEU A 721 -15.64 -17.02 -29.32
C LEU A 721 -15.50 -18.41 -29.97
N ASP A 722 -16.62 -19.11 -30.23
CA ASP A 722 -16.65 -20.38 -30.93
C ASP A 722 -16.18 -20.29 -32.39
N GLU A 723 -16.43 -19.16 -33.06
CA GLU A 723 -15.94 -18.89 -34.43
C GLU A 723 -14.48 -18.42 -34.49
N LEU A 724 -13.96 -17.87 -33.39
CA LEU A 724 -12.62 -17.33 -33.30
C LEU A 724 -11.58 -18.38 -32.90
N LEU A 725 -11.99 -19.33 -32.05
CA LEU A 725 -11.11 -20.32 -31.45
C LEU A 725 -11.22 -21.67 -32.17
N PRO A 726 -10.26 -22.59 -31.98
CA PRO A 726 -10.35 -23.93 -32.55
C PRO A 726 -11.63 -24.64 -32.12
N GLU A 727 -12.25 -25.39 -33.05
CA GLU A 727 -13.50 -26.10 -32.81
C GLU A 727 -13.45 -26.94 -31.53
N GLY A 728 -14.45 -26.77 -30.66
CA GLY A 728 -14.58 -27.47 -29.37
C GLY A 728 -13.58 -27.07 -28.30
N PHE A 729 -12.72 -26.07 -28.50
CA PHE A 729 -11.72 -25.64 -27.52
C PHE A 729 -12.34 -25.22 -26.18
N LEU A 730 -13.41 -24.42 -26.21
CA LEU A 730 -14.10 -23.96 -25.01
C LEU A 730 -14.68 -25.15 -24.22
N ASP A 731 -15.29 -26.11 -24.91
CA ASP A 731 -15.82 -27.33 -24.29
C ASP A 731 -14.74 -28.22 -23.68
N ARG A 732 -13.62 -28.41 -24.38
CA ARG A 732 -12.49 -29.22 -23.89
C ARG A 732 -11.80 -28.60 -22.69
N THR A 733 -11.82 -27.27 -22.58
CA THR A 733 -11.11 -26.53 -21.52
C THR A 733 -11.99 -25.99 -20.40
N LYS A 734 -13.32 -26.10 -20.48
CA LYS A 734 -14.27 -25.50 -19.50
C LYS A 734 -14.01 -25.79 -18.02
N GLU A 735 -13.35 -26.90 -17.69
CA GLU A 735 -13.01 -27.25 -16.30
C GLU A 735 -11.73 -26.56 -15.78
N LYS A 736 -10.86 -26.08 -16.69
CA LYS A 736 -9.56 -25.51 -16.36
C LYS A 736 -9.37 -24.08 -16.88
N GLY A 737 -10.13 -23.68 -17.89
CA GLY A 737 -9.97 -22.43 -18.62
C GLY A 737 -11.21 -21.56 -18.59
N LEU A 738 -11.02 -20.26 -18.43
CA LEU A 738 -12.03 -19.23 -18.69
C LEU A 738 -11.53 -18.31 -19.79
N VAL A 739 -12.35 -18.08 -20.81
CA VAL A 739 -12.05 -17.13 -21.90
C VAL A 739 -13.07 -16.00 -21.84
N VAL A 740 -12.58 -14.76 -21.76
CA VAL A 740 -13.41 -13.56 -21.72
C VAL A 740 -13.04 -12.63 -22.86
N ARG A 741 -14.06 -12.00 -23.47
CA ARG A 741 -13.85 -11.10 -24.60
C ARG A 741 -13.64 -9.66 -24.15
N ASP A 742 -12.79 -8.95 -24.87
CA ASP A 742 -12.52 -7.52 -24.81
C ASP A 742 -11.89 -7.05 -23.48
N TRP A 743 -12.51 -7.25 -22.33
CA TRP A 743 -12.04 -6.64 -21.08
C TRP A 743 -12.26 -7.54 -19.87
N ALA A 744 -11.35 -7.43 -18.90
CA ALA A 744 -11.43 -8.03 -17.59
C ALA A 744 -10.80 -7.10 -16.53
N PRO A 745 -11.24 -7.19 -15.25
CA PRO A 745 -10.69 -6.40 -14.16
C PRO A 745 -9.28 -6.90 -13.79
N GLN A 746 -8.28 -6.52 -14.60
CA GLN A 746 -6.92 -7.09 -14.53
C GLN A 746 -6.31 -6.99 -13.14
N ARG A 747 -6.44 -5.83 -12.46
CA ARG A 747 -5.85 -5.65 -11.13
C ARG A 747 -6.50 -6.57 -10.10
N GLU A 748 -7.82 -6.65 -10.10
CA GLU A 748 -8.59 -7.50 -9.20
C GLU A 748 -8.25 -8.98 -9.43
N ILE A 749 -8.11 -9.38 -10.69
CA ILE A 749 -7.65 -10.73 -11.06
C ILE A 749 -6.24 -10.97 -10.53
N LEU A 750 -5.28 -10.08 -10.78
CA LEU A 750 -3.90 -10.22 -10.32
C LEU A 750 -3.79 -10.28 -8.79
N SER A 751 -4.68 -9.59 -8.07
CA SER A 751 -4.74 -9.62 -6.59
C SER A 751 -5.37 -10.89 -6.01
N HIS A 752 -5.99 -11.73 -6.85
CA HIS A 752 -6.69 -12.93 -6.41
C HIS A 752 -5.72 -14.07 -6.10
N ASP A 753 -5.88 -14.71 -4.93
CA ASP A 753 -4.98 -15.77 -4.42
C ASP A 753 -4.83 -16.98 -5.36
N SER A 754 -5.79 -17.21 -6.25
CA SER A 754 -5.78 -18.27 -7.27
C SER A 754 -4.83 -17.99 -8.44
N VAL A 755 -4.45 -16.73 -8.69
CA VAL A 755 -3.56 -16.38 -9.78
C VAL A 755 -2.11 -16.72 -9.39
N GLY A 756 -1.50 -17.58 -10.20
CA GLY A 756 -0.14 -18.08 -10.02
C GLY A 756 0.85 -17.60 -11.07
N GLY A 757 0.40 -16.97 -12.16
CA GLY A 757 1.28 -16.44 -13.20
C GLY A 757 0.55 -15.49 -14.15
N PHE A 758 1.31 -14.70 -14.91
CA PHE A 758 0.77 -13.71 -15.84
C PHE A 758 1.56 -13.67 -17.15
N VAL A 759 0.92 -14.03 -18.26
CA VAL A 759 1.44 -13.78 -19.60
C VAL A 759 1.03 -12.38 -20.01
N THR A 760 2.02 -11.53 -20.23
CA THR A 760 1.82 -10.09 -20.43
C THR A 760 2.58 -9.57 -21.63
N HIS A 761 1.98 -8.58 -22.28
CA HIS A 761 2.62 -7.72 -23.28
C HIS A 761 3.77 -6.85 -22.75
N CYS A 762 4.11 -6.89 -21.46
CA CYS A 762 5.20 -6.10 -20.86
C CYS A 762 4.98 -4.58 -20.87
N GLY A 763 3.73 -4.11 -21.04
CA GLY A 763 3.41 -2.70 -20.82
C GLY A 763 3.67 -2.31 -19.36
N TRP A 764 4.35 -1.18 -19.13
CA TRP A 764 4.92 -0.86 -17.81
C TRP A 764 3.89 -0.84 -16.68
N ASN A 765 2.69 -0.32 -16.91
CA ASN A 765 1.60 -0.36 -15.91
C ASN A 765 1.24 -1.80 -15.50
N SER A 766 1.13 -2.72 -16.45
CA SER A 766 0.82 -4.13 -16.17
C SER A 766 1.97 -4.85 -15.48
N VAL A 767 3.22 -4.47 -15.77
CA VAL A 767 4.40 -4.97 -15.03
C VAL A 767 4.33 -4.51 -13.58
N LEU A 768 4.05 -3.23 -13.32
CA LEU A 768 3.93 -2.70 -11.97
C LEU A 768 2.76 -3.32 -11.19
N GLU A 769 1.61 -3.53 -11.82
CA GLU A 769 0.47 -4.24 -11.22
C GLU A 769 0.86 -5.66 -10.78
N ALA A 770 1.52 -6.42 -11.67
CA ALA A 770 1.96 -7.77 -11.37
C ALA A 770 3.03 -7.81 -10.27
N VAL A 771 3.98 -6.88 -10.27
CA VAL A 771 4.98 -6.73 -9.21
C VAL A 771 4.33 -6.38 -7.88
N CYS A 772 3.37 -5.46 -7.86
CA CYS A 772 2.63 -5.09 -6.63
C CYS A 772 1.82 -6.26 -6.08
N GLU A 773 1.32 -7.14 -6.94
CA GLU A 773 0.59 -8.33 -6.50
C GLU A 773 1.49 -9.55 -6.28
N GLY A 774 2.75 -9.51 -6.70
CA GLY A 774 3.72 -10.60 -6.50
C GLY A 774 3.50 -11.77 -7.45
N VAL A 775 2.99 -11.48 -8.64
CA VAL A 775 2.65 -12.47 -9.67
C VAL A 775 3.82 -12.61 -10.65
N PRO A 776 4.40 -13.83 -10.81
CA PRO A 776 5.49 -14.05 -11.75
C PRO A 776 4.99 -14.01 -13.20
N MET A 777 5.85 -13.65 -14.15
CA MET A 777 5.41 -13.32 -15.51
C MET A 777 6.02 -14.20 -16.60
N VAL A 778 5.29 -14.35 -17.71
CA VAL A 778 5.85 -14.68 -19.03
C VAL A 778 5.79 -13.41 -19.87
N ALA A 779 6.94 -12.94 -20.33
CA ALA A 779 7.10 -11.69 -21.07
C ALA A 779 6.94 -11.94 -22.57
N TRP A 780 5.84 -11.46 -23.15
CA TRP A 780 5.48 -11.57 -24.56
C TRP A 780 5.16 -10.19 -25.15
N PRO A 781 6.19 -9.37 -25.44
CA PRO A 781 6.03 -8.00 -25.90
C PRO A 781 5.41 -7.90 -27.30
N LEU A 782 4.66 -6.82 -27.58
CA LEU A 782 3.95 -6.62 -28.85
C LEU A 782 4.33 -5.31 -29.55
N TYR A 783 4.41 -4.20 -28.83
CA TYR A 783 4.59 -2.85 -29.40
C TYR A 783 5.33 -1.89 -28.44
N ALA A 784 5.57 -0.65 -28.88
CA ALA A 784 6.24 0.40 -28.11
C ALA A 784 7.58 -0.07 -27.50
N GLU A 785 7.85 0.24 -26.23
CA GLU A 785 9.07 -0.10 -25.51
C GLU A 785 9.05 -1.51 -24.88
N GLN A 786 7.99 -2.30 -25.13
CA GLN A 786 7.76 -3.56 -24.41
C GLN A 786 8.87 -4.60 -24.61
N LYS A 787 9.50 -4.62 -25.78
CA LYS A 787 10.64 -5.52 -26.05
C LYS A 787 11.85 -5.18 -25.20
N MET A 788 12.11 -3.89 -24.98
CA MET A 788 13.11 -3.42 -24.03
C MET A 788 12.71 -3.82 -22.60
N ASN A 789 11.45 -3.58 -22.20
CA ASN A 789 10.93 -3.97 -20.89
C ASN A 789 11.13 -5.47 -20.62
N ARG A 790 10.89 -6.35 -21.61
CA ARG A 790 11.18 -7.79 -21.50
C ARG A 790 12.62 -8.06 -21.10
N VAL A 791 13.59 -7.42 -21.75
CA VAL A 791 15.02 -7.61 -21.43
C VAL A 791 15.28 -7.22 -19.98
N PHE A 792 14.77 -6.07 -19.52
CA PHE A 792 14.90 -5.66 -18.12
C PHE A 792 14.23 -6.62 -17.13
N MET A 793 13.01 -7.07 -17.43
CA MET A 793 12.25 -7.98 -16.58
C MET A 793 12.95 -9.33 -16.38
N VAL A 794 13.63 -9.83 -17.42
CA VAL A 794 14.27 -11.14 -17.45
C VAL A 794 15.72 -11.07 -16.97
N GLU A 795 16.48 -10.08 -17.42
CA GLU A 795 17.92 -10.00 -17.16
C GLU A 795 18.27 -9.27 -15.87
N GLU A 796 17.51 -8.25 -15.49
CA GLU A 796 17.80 -7.39 -14.34
C GLU A 796 16.84 -7.67 -13.17
N MET A 797 15.53 -7.54 -13.39
CA MET A 797 14.51 -7.71 -12.34
C MET A 797 14.35 -9.17 -11.90
N LYS A 798 14.63 -10.13 -12.80
CA LYS A 798 14.45 -11.58 -12.56
C LYS A 798 13.01 -11.97 -12.17
N VAL A 799 12.02 -11.30 -12.77
CA VAL A 799 10.59 -11.51 -12.48
C VAL A 799 9.82 -12.19 -13.61
N ALA A 800 10.47 -12.51 -14.73
CA ALA A 800 9.81 -13.09 -15.89
C ALA A 800 10.66 -14.10 -16.65
N LEU A 801 9.97 -15.00 -17.38
CA LEU A 801 10.53 -15.79 -18.47
C LEU A 801 10.31 -15.05 -19.80
N ALA A 802 11.33 -15.03 -20.67
CA ALA A 802 11.17 -14.51 -22.02
C ALA A 802 10.46 -15.54 -22.91
N LEU A 803 9.48 -15.07 -23.66
CA LEU A 803 8.88 -15.83 -24.74
C LEU A 803 9.61 -15.52 -26.08
N LYS A 804 9.82 -16.56 -26.89
CA LYS A 804 10.50 -16.46 -28.18
C LYS A 804 9.52 -16.50 -29.35
N GLU A 805 9.66 -15.53 -30.24
CA GLU A 805 8.94 -15.52 -31.52
C GLU A 805 9.70 -16.34 -32.56
N GLY A 806 8.94 -17.02 -33.43
CA GLY A 806 9.44 -17.68 -34.62
C GLY A 806 9.89 -16.66 -35.67
N LYS A 807 10.56 -17.15 -36.72
CA LYS A 807 11.03 -16.30 -37.83
C LYS A 807 9.89 -15.70 -38.65
N ASP A 808 8.71 -16.29 -38.58
CA ASP A 808 7.46 -15.82 -39.16
C ASP A 808 6.75 -14.77 -38.29
N GLY A 809 7.33 -14.39 -37.15
CA GLY A 809 6.74 -13.45 -36.19
C GLY A 809 5.64 -14.07 -35.33
N LEU A 810 5.40 -15.37 -35.44
CA LEU A 810 4.40 -16.08 -34.64
C LEU A 810 5.05 -16.78 -33.45
N VAL A 811 4.29 -16.90 -32.38
CA VAL A 811 4.64 -17.70 -31.22
C VAL A 811 3.95 -19.04 -31.35
N SER A 812 4.75 -20.09 -31.46
CA SER A 812 4.22 -21.46 -31.56
C SER A 812 3.50 -21.87 -30.27
N GLU A 813 2.49 -22.71 -30.42
CA GLU A 813 1.80 -23.45 -29.37
C GLU A 813 2.77 -24.14 -28.37
N SER A 814 3.89 -24.69 -28.85
CA SER A 814 4.88 -25.39 -28.02
C SER A 814 5.60 -24.43 -27.10
N GLU A 815 6.12 -23.33 -27.65
CA GLU A 815 6.84 -22.32 -26.89
C GLU A 815 5.95 -21.69 -25.81
N LEU A 816 4.69 -21.33 -26.14
CA LEU A 816 3.77 -20.78 -25.14
C LEU A 816 3.45 -21.82 -24.05
N GLY A 817 3.06 -23.04 -24.44
CA GLY A 817 2.68 -24.09 -23.51
C GLY A 817 3.82 -24.50 -22.58
N GLU A 818 5.05 -24.59 -23.11
CA GLU A 818 6.26 -24.88 -22.34
C GLU A 818 6.60 -23.75 -21.36
N ARG A 819 6.56 -22.47 -21.79
CA ARG A 819 6.88 -21.34 -20.89
C ARG A 819 5.84 -21.18 -19.79
N VAL A 820 4.56 -21.40 -20.10
CA VAL A 820 3.49 -21.43 -19.09
C VAL A 820 3.73 -22.54 -18.06
N ARG A 821 4.03 -23.76 -18.51
CA ARG A 821 4.33 -24.90 -17.63
C ARG A 821 5.60 -24.67 -16.81
N GLU A 822 6.64 -24.12 -17.44
CA GLU A 822 7.91 -23.78 -16.80
C GLU A 822 7.69 -22.76 -15.66
N LEU A 823 6.94 -21.68 -15.90
CA LEU A 823 6.65 -20.68 -14.88
C LEU A 823 5.90 -21.27 -13.66
N MET A 824 4.99 -22.20 -13.91
CA MET A 824 4.08 -22.74 -12.89
C MET A 824 4.69 -23.89 -12.08
N GLU A 825 5.46 -24.78 -12.72
CA GLU A 825 5.85 -26.07 -12.12
C GLU A 825 7.37 -26.20 -11.86
N SER A 826 8.20 -25.47 -12.61
CA SER A 826 9.65 -25.66 -12.57
C SER A 826 10.32 -24.98 -11.36
N ASP A 827 11.57 -25.35 -11.10
CA ASP A 827 12.38 -24.65 -10.10
C ASP A 827 12.74 -23.22 -10.53
N THR A 828 12.93 -22.97 -11.83
CA THR A 828 13.09 -21.61 -12.39
C THR A 828 11.86 -20.75 -12.07
N GLY A 829 10.66 -21.30 -12.26
CA GLY A 829 9.40 -20.62 -11.92
C GLY A 829 9.28 -20.28 -10.43
N LYS A 830 9.76 -21.16 -9.55
CA LYS A 830 9.83 -20.88 -8.10
C LYS A 830 10.83 -19.78 -7.76
N GLU A 831 11.98 -19.73 -8.41
CA GLU A 831 12.98 -18.67 -8.23
C GLU A 831 12.41 -17.31 -8.67
N ILE A 832 11.75 -17.27 -9.82
CA ILE A 832 11.07 -16.06 -10.31
C ILE A 832 9.98 -15.60 -9.34
N ARG A 833 9.17 -16.55 -8.82
CA ARG A 833 8.14 -16.27 -7.80
C ARG A 833 8.73 -15.67 -6.52
N GLN A 834 9.90 -16.15 -6.09
CA GLN A 834 10.61 -15.56 -4.94
C GLN A 834 11.13 -14.15 -5.24
N SER A 835 11.68 -13.93 -6.43
CA SER A 835 12.19 -12.62 -6.87
C SER A 835 11.07 -11.58 -6.92
N VAL A 836 9.94 -11.89 -7.58
CA VAL A 836 8.80 -10.96 -7.67
C VAL A 836 8.18 -10.72 -6.30
N PHE A 837 8.12 -11.74 -5.43
CA PHE A 837 7.62 -11.57 -4.07
C PHE A 837 8.52 -10.66 -3.23
N LYS A 838 9.85 -10.81 -3.32
CA LYS A 838 10.79 -9.88 -2.67
C LYS A 838 10.60 -8.45 -3.20
N MET A 839 10.45 -8.31 -4.52
CA MET A 839 10.23 -7.01 -5.15
C MET A 839 8.90 -6.37 -4.72
N LYS A 840 7.81 -7.15 -4.58
CA LYS A 840 6.53 -6.71 -4.00
C LYS A 840 6.72 -6.06 -2.64
N LEU A 841 7.43 -6.74 -1.74
CA LEU A 841 7.67 -6.22 -0.39
C LEU A 841 8.47 -4.92 -0.42
N SER A 842 9.56 -4.87 -1.18
CA SER A 842 10.40 -3.68 -1.27
C SER A 842 9.71 -2.51 -1.98
N ALA A 843 8.87 -2.78 -2.99
CA ALA A 843 8.04 -1.77 -3.63
C ALA A 843 6.98 -1.21 -2.66
N ALA A 844 6.37 -2.06 -1.81
CA ALA A 844 5.47 -1.61 -0.76
C ALA A 844 6.20 -0.76 0.31
N GLU A 845 7.41 -1.14 0.69
CA GLU A 845 8.27 -0.36 1.59
C GLU A 845 8.66 1.01 1.02
N ALA A 846 8.76 1.16 -0.30
CA ALA A 846 9.04 2.45 -0.92
C ALA A 846 7.87 3.46 -0.78
N LEU A 847 6.63 2.97 -0.66
CA LEU A 847 5.41 3.77 -0.59
C LEU A 847 5.01 4.20 0.84
N VAL A 848 5.51 3.52 1.89
CA VAL A 848 5.18 3.88 3.27
C VAL A 848 5.87 5.18 3.71
N GLU A 849 5.44 5.75 4.83
CA GLU A 849 6.04 6.97 5.39
C GLU A 849 7.55 6.78 5.63
N GLY A 850 8.36 7.70 5.10
CA GLY A 850 9.83 7.60 5.10
C GLY A 850 10.43 6.69 4.02
N GLY A 851 9.61 5.98 3.23
CA GLY A 851 10.05 5.22 2.06
C GLY A 851 10.55 6.11 0.92
N THR A 852 11.34 5.54 0.01
CA THR A 852 12.03 6.31 -1.04
C THR A 852 11.07 7.04 -1.98
N SER A 853 9.99 6.37 -2.40
CA SER A 853 8.96 6.98 -3.25
C SER A 853 8.17 8.06 -2.52
N ARG A 854 7.91 7.84 -1.22
CA ARG A 854 7.23 8.85 -0.42
C ARG A 854 8.09 10.10 -0.23
N VAL A 855 9.37 9.93 0.08
CA VAL A 855 10.32 11.04 0.17
C VAL A 855 10.43 11.81 -1.15
N ALA A 856 10.41 11.11 -2.29
CA ALA A 856 10.39 11.75 -3.60
C ALA A 856 9.12 12.59 -3.82
N LEU A 857 7.95 12.06 -3.44
CA LEU A 857 6.68 12.78 -3.52
C LEU A 857 6.66 14.03 -2.61
N ASP A 858 7.16 13.94 -1.39
CA ASP A 858 7.20 15.06 -0.45
C ASP A 858 8.14 16.17 -0.97
N LYS A 859 9.29 15.80 -1.54
CA LYS A 859 10.20 16.73 -2.22
C LYS A 859 9.51 17.43 -3.40
N LEU A 860 8.81 16.68 -4.24
CA LEU A 860 8.03 17.23 -5.35
C LEU A 860 6.99 18.24 -4.84
N ALA A 861 6.22 17.87 -3.82
CA ALA A 861 5.20 18.74 -3.24
C ALA A 861 5.79 20.01 -2.61
N MET A 862 6.95 19.92 -1.96
CA MET A 862 7.66 21.10 -1.42
C MET A 862 8.10 22.07 -2.53
N LEU A 863 8.61 21.56 -3.66
CA LEU A 863 8.97 22.40 -4.80
C LEU A 863 7.76 23.13 -5.38
N CYS A 864 6.60 22.47 -5.45
CA CYS A 864 5.35 23.10 -5.87
C CYS A 864 4.87 24.21 -4.90
N LYS A 865 5.17 24.11 -3.60
CA LYS A 865 4.74 25.12 -2.60
C LYS A 865 5.63 26.36 -2.58
N THR A 866 6.86 26.27 -3.06
CA THR A 866 7.85 27.35 -2.97
C THR A 866 7.52 28.48 -3.95
N SER A 867 7.46 29.72 -3.45
CA SER A 867 6.91 30.88 -4.19
C SER A 867 7.92 31.60 -5.10
N SER A 868 9.15 31.11 -5.18
CA SER A 868 10.23 31.68 -5.99
C SER A 868 11.07 30.56 -6.57
N PHE A 869 10.82 30.21 -7.83
CA PHE A 869 11.69 29.34 -8.61
C PHE A 869 12.59 30.24 -9.48
N THR A 870 13.89 30.22 -9.21
CA THR A 870 14.90 30.83 -10.08
C THR A 870 15.62 29.66 -10.73
N ILE A 871 15.55 29.58 -12.07
CA ILE A 871 16.22 28.55 -12.87
C ILE A 871 17.74 28.71 -12.75
#